data_AF-A0A6D2JJQ7-F1
#
_entry.id   AF-A0A6D2JJQ7-F1
#
_cell.length_a   1.000
_cell.length_b   1.000
_cell.length_c   1.000
_cell.angle_alpha   90.00
_cell.angle_beta   90.00
_cell.angle_gamma   90.00
#
_symmetry.space_group_name_H-M   'P 1'
#
loop_
_entity.id
_entity.type
_entity.pdbx_description
1 polymer ?
#
loop_
_entity_poly.entity_id
_entity_poly.type
_entity_poly.pdbx_seq_one_letter_code
_entity_poly.pdbx_strand_id
1 'polypeptide(L)'
;MSWDDGKHAKVSSVKLTHDDVIRSIEVEYDGTNLKSQPRGTAGAKSDGFTLALDEYITELTGYYKTVFSGDVITALTFKTNKKTYGPYGNKTRHFFSVNAPSGNQIAGFLGTSGDSLNSIDVHFAPVPPPGSIKPKPDGPGTNTGDGGSKTDGSGTNAGDGGSKTDGSGTNTGDGGSKTDGSGTNTGDGGSKTDGSGTNTGDGGSKTDGSGTNTGDGGSKTDGSGTGTNTGDGGSQNGGAEKTGPVGGEKGDAFDDGVSDGVKKITVAADHNSITYIKIEYVKDGKSETREHGTNRGEVKEFTVNHPNEYIISVGGSYNHIFSDDTTLVTSLYFTLSNGRTSPKFGKTAGDEFLLEGNKKDAKLIGLHGRAGYAIDAIGAHFETSKKVGPVGGEKGVTFDDSGFDGIKKVTVAADEFSVTYIKIEYVKNGKSEIREHGTNRGESKEFTVNYPKENIIVVGGSYDHIFTYDTTLVTSLYFTLSNGRTSPKFGKTSGTDFHFKGENGEKVLGLHGRGGHAIDAIGAHFEMSSKTVEPGTNPGDSSSKPDGTGNTGPVGGDKGDTFDDIGFDGVRKVSVAADEYSVTYIKIEYAKNGKFETVEHGTNRGELKEFSVDYPKENIVAVGGSYDHIFTYDTTLVTSLYFTLSNGRTSPKFGKTSGTEFSFKGENGATLVGLHGRGGHAIDAIGAHFKTASVGPEKVEPQGGKGGNQWDDGADHDGVVKIHVAAGGLGIENIKFDYVKNGESKEGSLHGVKARAFPSTIVINHPNEYLVSVEGWFDSSNVIQGIQFKTNTKTSEYYGYEFGGDGTKFSLQVKDKKIIGFLGFAGSHLNSLGAYFAPI
;
A
#
# COMPACT_ATOMS: atom_id res chain seq x y z
N MET A 1 -20.97 -23.76 34.58
CA MET A 1 -19.63 -24.32 34.89
C MET A 1 -18.60 -23.50 34.14
N SER A 2 -17.53 -23.05 34.80
CA SER A 2 -16.39 -22.44 34.11
C SER A 2 -15.48 -23.52 33.52
N TRP A 3 -14.83 -23.19 32.42
CA TRP A 3 -13.86 -24.05 31.76
C TRP A 3 -12.74 -23.19 31.16
N ASP A 4 -11.55 -23.77 31.06
CA ASP A 4 -10.38 -23.16 30.43
C ASP A 4 -9.57 -24.29 29.80
N ASP A 5 -9.45 -24.27 28.48
CA ASP A 5 -8.65 -25.27 27.76
C ASP A 5 -7.14 -24.97 27.89
N GLY A 6 -6.76 -23.78 28.33
CA GLY A 6 -5.39 -23.30 28.42
C GLY A 6 -4.82 -22.85 27.06
N LYS A 7 -3.54 -22.49 27.08
CA LYS A 7 -2.80 -22.05 25.89
C LYS A 7 -2.17 -23.24 25.17
N HIS A 8 -2.50 -23.42 23.89
CA HIS A 8 -1.95 -24.47 23.02
C HIS A 8 -1.06 -23.90 21.91
N ALA A 9 -0.45 -24.78 21.13
CA ALA A 9 0.35 -24.39 19.98
C ALA A 9 -0.50 -23.84 18.83
N LYS A 10 -1.67 -24.44 18.57
CA LYS A 10 -2.58 -24.06 17.47
C LYS A 10 -3.95 -24.75 17.62
N VAL A 11 -5.02 -24.07 17.23
CA VAL A 11 -6.36 -24.68 17.04
C VAL A 11 -6.38 -25.47 15.74
N SER A 12 -6.84 -26.72 15.79
CA SER A 12 -6.92 -27.60 14.62
C SER A 12 -8.33 -27.66 14.04
N SER A 13 -9.35 -27.74 14.89
CA SER A 13 -10.76 -27.69 14.47
C SER A 13 -11.65 -27.12 15.57
N VAL A 14 -12.78 -26.58 15.16
CA VAL A 14 -13.85 -26.09 16.04
C VAL A 14 -15.14 -26.74 15.59
N LYS A 15 -15.87 -27.33 16.55
CA LYS A 15 -17.22 -27.86 16.38
C LYS A 15 -18.15 -27.11 17.33
N LEU A 16 -19.35 -26.83 16.89
CA LEU A 16 -20.31 -26.08 17.67
C LEU A 16 -21.72 -26.56 17.36
N THR A 17 -22.57 -26.59 18.39
CA THR A 17 -23.99 -26.86 18.22
C THR A 17 -24.80 -25.64 18.60
N HIS A 18 -25.86 -25.36 17.85
CA HIS A 18 -26.64 -24.14 18.02
C HIS A 18 -28.11 -24.32 17.64
N ASP A 19 -28.92 -23.44 18.21
CA ASP A 19 -30.32 -23.18 17.85
C ASP A 19 -30.45 -21.66 17.60
N ASP A 20 -31.33 -20.98 18.35
CA ASP A 20 -31.34 -19.52 18.47
C ASP A 20 -30.20 -18.96 19.34
N VAL A 21 -29.41 -19.85 19.96
CA VAL A 21 -28.23 -19.56 20.76
C VAL A 21 -27.14 -20.60 20.53
N ILE A 22 -25.88 -20.29 20.85
CA ILE A 22 -24.80 -21.27 20.86
C ILE A 22 -24.99 -22.19 22.07
N ARG A 23 -25.23 -23.47 21.79
CA ARG A 23 -25.53 -24.50 22.79
C ARG A 23 -24.27 -25.15 23.33
N SER A 24 -23.32 -25.46 22.45
CA SER A 24 -22.00 -25.95 22.85
C SER A 24 -20.90 -25.53 21.88
N ILE A 25 -19.67 -25.49 22.38
CA ILE A 25 -18.44 -25.40 21.59
C ILE A 25 -17.49 -26.52 22.00
N GLU A 26 -16.82 -27.13 21.03
CA GLU A 26 -15.81 -28.16 21.21
C GLU A 26 -14.62 -27.82 20.31
N VAL A 27 -13.42 -27.78 20.87
CA VAL A 27 -12.22 -27.35 20.17
C VAL A 27 -11.15 -28.43 20.28
N GLU A 28 -10.50 -28.72 19.15
CA GLU A 28 -9.36 -29.63 19.08
C GLU A 28 -8.08 -28.82 18.83
N TYR A 29 -6.99 -29.18 19.51
CA TYR A 29 -5.70 -28.48 19.41
C TYR A 29 -4.59 -29.40 18.90
N ASP A 30 -3.70 -28.84 18.08
CA ASP A 30 -2.54 -29.56 17.58
C ASP A 30 -1.59 -29.94 18.74
N GLY A 31 -1.03 -31.16 18.68
CA GLY A 31 0.00 -31.63 19.60
C GLY A 31 -0.48 -32.08 20.98
N THR A 32 -1.80 -32.19 21.22
CA THR A 32 -2.35 -32.71 22.49
C THR A 32 -3.17 -33.99 22.31
N ASN A 33 -3.12 -34.87 23.31
CA ASN A 33 -4.00 -36.06 23.42
C ASN A 33 -5.27 -35.77 24.25
N LEU A 34 -5.63 -34.50 24.42
CA LEU A 34 -6.83 -34.12 25.16
C LEU A 34 -8.05 -34.61 24.37
N LYS A 35 -8.86 -35.47 25.00
CA LYS A 35 -10.19 -35.80 24.46
C LYS A 35 -11.02 -34.52 24.53
N SER A 36 -11.40 -34.01 23.37
CA SER A 36 -12.29 -32.87 23.25
C SER A 36 -13.58 -33.15 24.01
N GLN A 37 -14.00 -32.20 24.83
CA GLN A 37 -15.27 -32.29 25.56
C GLN A 37 -16.11 -31.08 25.15
N PRO A 38 -17.34 -31.28 24.63
CA PRO A 38 -18.22 -30.19 24.31
C PRO A 38 -18.57 -29.37 25.56
N ARG A 39 -18.44 -28.05 25.44
CA ARG A 39 -18.69 -27.07 26.50
C ARG A 39 -20.11 -26.55 26.35
N GLY A 40 -21.06 -27.19 27.02
CA GLY A 40 -22.49 -26.88 26.97
C GLY A 40 -23.33 -28.13 26.69
N THR A 41 -24.54 -27.96 26.17
CA THR A 41 -25.43 -29.07 25.79
C THR A 41 -25.60 -29.15 24.28
N ALA A 42 -26.08 -30.29 23.75
CA ALA A 42 -26.29 -30.43 22.31
C ALA A 42 -27.48 -29.57 21.83
N GLY A 43 -27.25 -28.76 20.80
CA GLY A 43 -28.28 -28.06 20.02
C GLY A 43 -28.82 -28.89 18.85
N ALA A 44 -29.84 -28.37 18.18
CA ALA A 44 -30.50 -29.00 17.03
C ALA A 44 -29.67 -28.93 15.75
N LYS A 45 -28.81 -27.90 15.59
CA LYS A 45 -27.87 -27.78 14.48
C LYS A 45 -26.45 -28.03 14.96
N SER A 46 -25.63 -28.61 14.10
CA SER A 46 -24.20 -28.84 14.33
C SER A 46 -23.41 -28.31 13.15
N ASP A 47 -22.46 -27.44 13.43
CA ASP A 47 -21.55 -26.83 12.45
C ASP A 47 -20.11 -26.88 12.97
N GLY A 48 -19.16 -26.56 12.11
CA GLY A 48 -17.75 -26.51 12.49
C GLY A 48 -16.83 -26.38 11.30
N PHE A 49 -15.53 -26.28 11.58
CA PHE A 49 -14.50 -26.19 10.57
C PHE A 49 -13.18 -26.79 11.05
N THR A 50 -12.37 -27.24 10.10
CA THR A 50 -11.00 -27.70 10.30
C THR A 50 -10.05 -26.74 9.60
N LEU A 51 -8.97 -26.35 10.28
CA LEU A 51 -7.98 -25.42 9.78
C LEU A 51 -6.87 -26.15 9.03
N ALA A 52 -6.46 -25.61 7.88
CA ALA A 52 -5.27 -26.09 7.17
C ALA A 52 -3.99 -25.87 7.99
N LEU A 53 -2.90 -26.56 7.67
CA LEU A 53 -1.61 -26.49 8.40
C LEU A 53 -1.08 -25.05 8.57
N ASP A 54 -1.28 -24.19 7.57
CA ASP A 54 -0.87 -22.78 7.52
C ASP A 54 -2.02 -21.79 7.78
N GLU A 55 -3.19 -22.28 8.18
CA GLU A 55 -4.34 -21.46 8.55
C GLU A 55 -4.47 -21.36 10.08
N TYR A 56 -4.63 -20.16 10.62
CA TYR A 56 -4.77 -19.91 12.05
C TYR A 56 -5.78 -18.78 12.33
N ILE A 57 -6.42 -18.82 13.50
CA ILE A 57 -7.46 -17.86 13.88
C ILE A 57 -6.81 -16.55 14.33
N THR A 58 -7.22 -15.44 13.72
CA THR A 58 -6.72 -14.09 14.00
C THR A 58 -7.71 -13.26 14.79
N GLU A 59 -9.01 -13.56 14.67
CA GLU A 59 -10.07 -12.80 15.35
C GLU A 59 -11.27 -13.72 15.67
N LEU A 60 -11.84 -13.53 16.85
CA LEU A 60 -13.12 -14.08 17.28
C LEU A 60 -14.11 -12.93 17.43
N THR A 61 -15.25 -12.99 16.76
CA THR A 61 -16.36 -12.08 17.02
C THR A 61 -17.61 -12.85 17.42
N GLY A 62 -18.50 -12.20 18.15
CA GLY A 62 -19.73 -12.84 18.55
C GLY A 62 -20.80 -11.88 19.01
N TYR A 63 -21.98 -12.46 19.24
CA TYR A 63 -23.17 -11.75 19.71
C TYR A 63 -23.72 -12.43 20.95
N TYR A 64 -24.29 -11.68 21.88
CA TYR A 64 -24.94 -12.21 23.07
C TYR A 64 -26.26 -11.52 23.36
N LYS A 65 -27.07 -12.13 24.22
CA LYS A 65 -28.26 -11.50 24.79
C LYS A 65 -28.36 -11.85 26.27
N THR A 66 -28.87 -10.93 27.06
CA THR A 66 -29.19 -11.17 28.47
C THR A 66 -30.58 -11.81 28.58
N VAL A 67 -30.64 -13.01 29.14
CA VAL A 67 -31.91 -13.67 29.51
C VAL A 67 -32.02 -13.69 31.04
N PHE A 68 -33.16 -14.17 31.57
CA PHE A 68 -33.38 -14.24 33.02
C PHE A 68 -32.28 -15.04 33.77
N SER A 69 -31.66 -16.02 33.11
CA SER A 69 -30.59 -16.86 33.66
C SER A 69 -29.18 -16.29 33.45
N GLY A 70 -29.03 -15.07 32.92
CA GLY A 70 -27.74 -14.43 32.60
C GLY A 70 -27.49 -14.27 31.10
N ASP A 71 -26.27 -13.87 30.75
CA ASP A 71 -25.88 -13.71 29.35
C ASP A 71 -25.69 -15.07 28.66
N VAL A 72 -26.14 -15.14 27.40
CA VAL A 72 -25.95 -16.29 26.52
C VAL A 72 -25.40 -15.84 25.17
N ILE A 73 -24.38 -16.55 24.69
CA ILE A 73 -23.80 -16.35 23.37
C ILE A 73 -24.80 -16.85 22.31
N THR A 74 -25.09 -15.99 21.35
CA THR A 74 -26.14 -16.20 20.34
C THR A 74 -25.56 -16.49 18.96
N ALA A 75 -24.40 -15.91 18.64
CA ALA A 75 -23.65 -16.26 17.45
C ALA A 75 -22.14 -16.09 17.63
N LEU A 76 -21.35 -16.87 16.87
CA LEU A 76 -19.89 -16.79 16.82
C LEU A 76 -19.37 -16.80 15.38
N THR A 77 -18.39 -15.95 15.09
CA THR A 77 -17.67 -15.89 13.80
C THR A 77 -16.17 -15.92 14.06
N PHE A 78 -15.46 -16.74 13.29
CA PHE A 78 -14.01 -16.93 13.41
C PHE A 78 -13.35 -16.46 12.13
N LYS A 79 -12.46 -15.47 12.22
CA LYS A 79 -11.67 -15.00 11.10
C LYS A 79 -10.26 -15.56 11.21
N THR A 80 -9.75 -16.07 10.11
CA THR A 80 -8.40 -16.62 9.99
C THR A 80 -7.54 -15.72 9.12
N ASN A 81 -6.25 -16.04 9.05
CA ASN A 81 -5.33 -15.43 8.08
C ASN A 81 -5.67 -15.73 6.61
N LYS A 82 -6.71 -16.54 6.32
CA LYS A 82 -7.13 -16.90 4.96
C LYS A 82 -8.56 -16.54 4.64
N LYS A 83 -9.50 -16.80 5.54
CA LYS A 83 -10.95 -16.65 5.30
C LYS A 83 -11.72 -16.52 6.61
N THR A 84 -13.04 -16.44 6.51
CA THR A 84 -13.95 -16.29 7.64
C THR A 84 -14.89 -17.50 7.73
N TYR A 85 -15.14 -17.99 8.94
CA TYR A 85 -16.06 -19.07 9.28
C TYR A 85 -17.18 -18.58 10.17
N GLY A 86 -18.41 -19.02 9.90
CA GLY A 86 -19.63 -18.51 10.53
C GLY A 86 -20.19 -17.30 9.79
N PRO A 87 -21.05 -16.48 10.41
CA PRO A 87 -21.54 -16.59 11.78
C PRO A 87 -22.36 -17.88 11.99
N TYR A 88 -22.06 -18.60 13.06
CA TYR A 88 -22.88 -19.73 13.50
C TYR A 88 -23.85 -19.22 14.57
N GLY A 89 -25.14 -19.57 14.48
CA GLY A 89 -26.20 -19.06 15.35
C GLY A 89 -26.83 -17.75 14.85
N ASN A 90 -27.54 -17.05 15.73
CA ASN A 90 -28.34 -15.86 15.40
C ASN A 90 -27.70 -14.58 15.93
N LYS A 91 -27.51 -13.58 15.07
CA LYS A 91 -26.98 -12.27 15.48
C LYS A 91 -28.01 -11.50 16.29
N THR A 92 -27.59 -10.92 17.41
CA THR A 92 -28.41 -10.06 18.28
C THR A 92 -27.80 -8.67 18.39
N ARG A 93 -28.35 -7.81 19.26
CA ARG A 93 -27.90 -6.42 19.41
C ARG A 93 -26.52 -6.27 20.08
N HIS A 94 -26.15 -7.15 21.01
CA HIS A 94 -24.93 -6.98 21.79
C HIS A 94 -23.77 -7.75 21.15
N PHE A 95 -22.78 -7.02 20.67
CA PHE A 95 -21.63 -7.54 19.93
C PHE A 95 -20.35 -7.49 20.78
N PHE A 96 -19.43 -8.42 20.51
CA PHE A 96 -18.06 -8.39 21.00
C PHE A 96 -17.07 -8.86 19.92
N SER A 97 -15.83 -8.39 20.01
CA SER A 97 -14.71 -8.83 19.16
C SER A 97 -13.44 -8.95 19.99
N VAL A 98 -12.64 -9.97 19.68
CA VAL A 98 -11.33 -10.20 20.25
C VAL A 98 -10.34 -10.46 19.12
N ASN A 99 -9.33 -9.58 19.00
CA ASN A 99 -8.29 -9.65 17.98
C ASN A 99 -6.98 -10.16 18.57
N ALA A 100 -6.31 -11.07 17.86
CA ALA A 100 -4.97 -11.50 18.22
C ALA A 100 -3.97 -10.33 18.05
N PRO A 101 -3.09 -10.07 19.03
CA PRO A 101 -2.01 -9.10 18.86
C PRO A 101 -1.10 -9.44 17.67
N SER A 102 -0.44 -8.45 17.09
CA SER A 102 0.48 -8.65 15.96
C SER A 102 1.52 -9.73 16.26
N GLY A 103 1.69 -10.69 15.35
CA GLY A 103 2.58 -11.85 15.52
C GLY A 103 1.99 -13.03 16.31
N ASN A 104 0.75 -12.93 16.81
CA ASN A 104 0.06 -13.99 17.54
C ASN A 104 -1.18 -14.51 16.80
N GLN A 105 -1.67 -15.66 17.26
CA GLN A 105 -2.93 -16.32 16.88
C GLN A 105 -3.76 -16.62 18.14
N ILE A 106 -5.06 -16.84 17.96
CA ILE A 106 -5.92 -17.43 18.99
C ILE A 106 -5.63 -18.93 19.06
N ALA A 107 -5.13 -19.39 20.21
CA ALA A 107 -4.61 -20.73 20.41
C ALA A 107 -5.16 -21.43 21.66
N GLY A 108 -6.27 -20.94 22.21
CA GLY A 108 -6.93 -21.49 23.38
C GLY A 108 -8.23 -20.75 23.65
N PHE A 109 -9.18 -21.40 24.30
CA PHE A 109 -10.45 -20.79 24.67
C PHE A 109 -10.75 -21.06 26.15
N LEU A 110 -11.43 -20.12 26.78
CA LEU A 110 -11.96 -20.24 28.13
C LEU A 110 -13.33 -19.59 28.20
N GLY A 111 -14.12 -19.93 29.22
CA GLY A 111 -15.45 -19.35 29.36
C GLY A 111 -16.30 -20.01 30.41
N THR A 112 -17.62 -19.78 30.30
CA THR A 112 -18.63 -20.40 31.15
C THR A 112 -19.75 -20.98 30.31
N SER A 113 -20.25 -22.15 30.71
CA SER A 113 -21.37 -22.82 30.04
C SER A 113 -22.32 -23.48 31.04
N GLY A 114 -23.61 -23.43 30.71
CA GLY A 114 -24.68 -24.20 31.34
C GLY A 114 -25.40 -25.02 30.28
N ASP A 115 -26.72 -24.86 30.18
CA ASP A 115 -27.52 -25.39 29.06
C ASP A 115 -27.19 -24.70 27.72
N SER A 116 -26.43 -23.62 27.74
CA SER A 116 -25.91 -22.89 26.58
C SER A 116 -24.54 -22.28 26.92
N LEU A 117 -23.82 -21.80 25.91
CA LEU A 117 -22.57 -21.07 26.11
C LEU A 117 -22.89 -19.68 26.67
N ASN A 118 -22.41 -19.37 27.88
CA ASN A 118 -22.72 -18.12 28.58
C ASN A 118 -21.66 -17.04 28.33
N SER A 119 -20.39 -17.42 28.35
CA SER A 119 -19.27 -16.53 28.03
C SER A 119 -18.16 -17.28 27.31
N ILE A 120 -17.36 -16.55 26.53
CA ILE A 120 -16.17 -17.05 25.85
C ILE A 120 -15.09 -15.96 25.83
N ASP A 121 -13.85 -16.38 26.03
CA ASP A 121 -12.63 -15.59 25.93
C ASP A 121 -11.51 -16.47 25.34
N VAL A 122 -10.33 -15.91 25.08
CA VAL A 122 -9.28 -16.56 24.29
C VAL A 122 -7.89 -16.46 24.91
N HIS A 123 -7.04 -17.44 24.61
CA HIS A 123 -5.59 -17.38 24.85
C HIS A 123 -4.84 -17.10 23.55
N PHE A 124 -3.81 -16.26 23.62
CA PHE A 124 -2.94 -15.97 22.47
C PHE A 124 -1.62 -16.75 22.52
N ALA A 125 -1.17 -17.24 21.37
CA ALA A 125 0.17 -17.80 21.16
C ALA A 125 0.85 -17.21 19.93
N PRO A 126 2.19 -17.15 19.88
CA PRO A 126 2.90 -16.76 18.67
C PRO A 126 2.50 -17.62 17.47
N VAL A 127 2.51 -17.02 16.27
CA VAL A 127 2.34 -17.79 15.01
C VAL A 127 3.55 -18.72 14.82
N PRO A 128 3.37 -20.04 14.64
CA PRO A 128 4.47 -20.98 14.52
C PRO A 128 5.24 -20.75 13.21
N PRO A 129 6.58 -20.88 13.20
CA PRO A 129 7.35 -20.85 11.96
C PRO A 129 6.89 -21.96 10.99
N PRO A 130 6.89 -21.70 9.67
CA PRO A 130 6.51 -22.69 8.67
C PRO A 130 7.29 -24.01 8.85
N GLY A 131 6.58 -25.14 9.00
CA GLY A 131 7.17 -26.48 9.10
C GLY A 131 7.30 -27.08 10.51
N SER A 132 6.85 -26.41 11.56
CA SER A 132 7.00 -26.86 12.96
C SER A 132 5.90 -27.79 13.50
N ILE A 133 4.82 -28.06 12.74
CA ILE A 133 3.66 -28.84 13.20
C ILE A 133 3.56 -30.17 12.42
N LYS A 134 3.54 -31.31 13.13
CA LYS A 134 3.37 -32.65 12.54
C LYS A 134 1.87 -33.03 12.44
N PRO A 135 1.40 -33.57 11.30
CA PRO A 135 0.00 -33.96 11.13
C PRO A 135 -0.39 -35.23 11.92
N LYS A 136 -1.65 -35.30 12.33
CA LYS A 136 -2.34 -36.49 12.89
C LYS A 136 -2.92 -37.33 11.74
N PRO A 137 -3.04 -38.67 11.84
CA PRO A 137 -3.66 -39.48 10.79
C PRO A 137 -5.20 -39.41 10.85
N ASP A 138 -5.83 -39.18 9.69
CA ASP A 138 -7.29 -39.06 9.54
C ASP A 138 -8.00 -40.42 9.40
N GLY A 139 -9.19 -40.51 10.02
CA GLY A 139 -10.21 -41.56 9.81
C GLY A 139 -11.45 -41.00 9.11
N PRO A 140 -12.38 -41.84 8.58
CA PRO A 140 -13.29 -41.43 7.51
C PRO A 140 -14.59 -40.77 8.01
N GLY A 141 -15.06 -39.73 7.29
CA GLY A 141 -16.38 -39.09 7.45
C GLY A 141 -16.85 -38.37 6.17
N THR A 142 -18.15 -38.38 5.89
CA THR A 142 -18.84 -37.98 4.64
C THR A 142 -19.25 -36.50 4.56
N ASN A 143 -19.23 -35.88 3.37
CA ASN A 143 -19.59 -34.47 3.12
C ASN A 143 -20.85 -34.28 2.25
N THR A 144 -21.68 -33.29 2.60
CA THR A 144 -22.78 -32.71 1.81
C THR A 144 -22.58 -31.18 1.74
N GLY A 145 -22.19 -30.64 0.59
CA GLY A 145 -21.99 -29.20 0.35
C GLY A 145 -21.62 -28.85 -1.10
N ASP A 146 -21.84 -27.60 -1.50
CA ASP A 146 -21.71 -27.04 -2.86
C ASP A 146 -20.35 -27.30 -3.54
N GLY A 147 -20.37 -27.49 -4.87
CA GLY A 147 -19.20 -27.80 -5.69
C GLY A 147 -19.02 -29.28 -6.10
N GLY A 148 -20.08 -30.09 -6.02
CA GLY A 148 -20.01 -31.51 -6.37
C GLY A 148 -19.77 -31.78 -7.86
N SER A 149 -18.67 -32.47 -8.18
CA SER A 149 -18.43 -33.07 -9.50
C SER A 149 -19.01 -34.49 -9.55
N LYS A 150 -19.73 -34.85 -10.61
CA LYS A 150 -20.24 -36.22 -10.85
C LYS A 150 -19.76 -36.72 -12.20
N THR A 151 -19.33 -37.98 -12.24
CA THR A 151 -18.76 -38.61 -13.45
C THR A 151 -19.71 -39.55 -14.19
N ASP A 152 -20.97 -39.72 -13.76
CA ASP A 152 -21.92 -40.63 -14.40
C ASP A 152 -23.35 -40.57 -13.81
N GLY A 153 -24.36 -40.31 -14.66
CA GLY A 153 -25.78 -40.55 -14.36
C GLY A 153 -26.75 -39.38 -14.60
N SER A 154 -27.99 -39.70 -15.01
CA SER A 154 -29.06 -38.76 -15.33
C SER A 154 -29.73 -38.16 -14.08
N GLY A 155 -29.57 -36.84 -13.86
CA GLY A 155 -30.27 -36.09 -12.81
C GLY A 155 -30.16 -34.56 -12.95
N THR A 156 -31.14 -33.84 -12.39
CA THR A 156 -31.28 -32.37 -12.36
C THR A 156 -30.42 -31.72 -11.27
N ASN A 157 -29.68 -30.64 -11.60
CA ASN A 157 -28.96 -29.79 -10.63
C ASN A 157 -29.66 -28.42 -10.56
N ALA A 158 -29.85 -27.89 -9.35
CA ALA A 158 -30.55 -26.63 -9.10
C ALA A 158 -29.68 -25.58 -8.36
N GLY A 159 -28.34 -25.65 -8.50
CA GLY A 159 -27.40 -24.68 -7.90
C GLY A 159 -26.41 -24.11 -8.93
N ASP A 160 -25.86 -22.93 -8.63
CA ASP A 160 -24.96 -22.16 -9.49
C ASP A 160 -23.58 -22.83 -9.66
N GLY A 161 -22.97 -22.72 -10.85
CA GLY A 161 -21.58 -23.15 -11.11
C GLY A 161 -21.32 -24.65 -11.35
N GLY A 162 -22.33 -25.45 -11.73
CA GLY A 162 -22.12 -26.88 -12.01
C GLY A 162 -21.47 -27.19 -13.37
N SER A 163 -20.50 -28.12 -13.39
CA SER A 163 -19.89 -28.70 -14.62
C SER A 163 -20.37 -30.13 -14.87
N LYS A 164 -20.65 -30.48 -16.14
CA LYS A 164 -20.97 -31.85 -16.57
C LYS A 164 -20.16 -32.24 -17.81
N THR A 165 -19.62 -33.46 -17.79
CA THR A 165 -19.05 -34.17 -18.93
C THR A 165 -20.00 -35.33 -19.28
N ASP A 166 -20.54 -35.28 -20.50
CA ASP A 166 -21.26 -36.36 -21.20
C ASP A 166 -22.65 -36.76 -20.63
N GLY A 167 -23.72 -36.16 -21.17
CA GLY A 167 -25.12 -36.61 -20.93
C GLY A 167 -26.22 -35.58 -21.23
N SER A 168 -27.47 -36.05 -21.43
CA SER A 168 -28.64 -35.19 -21.74
C SER A 168 -29.40 -34.72 -20.49
N GLY A 169 -29.47 -33.40 -20.25
CA GLY A 169 -30.28 -32.80 -19.17
C GLY A 169 -30.27 -31.26 -19.13
N THR A 170 -31.27 -30.66 -18.46
CA THR A 170 -31.51 -29.21 -18.31
C THR A 170 -30.78 -28.58 -17.11
N ASN A 171 -30.20 -27.39 -17.28
CA ASN A 171 -29.63 -26.55 -16.20
C ASN A 171 -30.40 -25.23 -16.10
N THR A 172 -30.77 -24.82 -14.88
CA THR A 172 -31.61 -23.64 -14.61
C THR A 172 -30.90 -22.52 -13.80
N GLY A 173 -29.61 -22.65 -13.47
CA GLY A 173 -28.82 -21.62 -12.76
C GLY A 173 -27.76 -20.94 -13.64
N ASP A 174 -27.19 -19.84 -13.16
CA ASP A 174 -26.26 -18.96 -13.91
C ASP A 174 -24.84 -19.56 -13.99
N GLY A 175 -24.12 -19.30 -15.10
CA GLY A 175 -22.69 -19.64 -15.25
C GLY A 175 -22.31 -21.11 -15.47
N GLY A 176 -23.23 -21.98 -15.90
CA GLY A 176 -22.92 -23.41 -16.15
C GLY A 176 -22.08 -23.68 -17.43
N SER A 177 -21.19 -24.68 -17.38
CA SER A 177 -20.38 -25.17 -18.52
C SER A 177 -20.70 -26.63 -18.89
N LYS A 178 -20.72 -26.94 -20.20
CA LYS A 178 -20.92 -28.30 -20.74
C LYS A 178 -19.93 -28.60 -21.87
N THR A 179 -19.35 -29.80 -21.83
CA THR A 179 -18.63 -30.44 -22.92
C THR A 179 -19.44 -31.66 -23.39
N ASP A 180 -19.76 -31.69 -24.68
CA ASP A 180 -20.36 -32.77 -25.46
C ASP A 180 -21.76 -33.26 -25.02
N GLY A 181 -22.82 -32.71 -25.63
CA GLY A 181 -24.20 -33.24 -25.51
C GLY A 181 -25.36 -32.28 -25.91
N SER A 182 -26.55 -32.84 -26.16
CA SER A 182 -27.76 -32.09 -26.55
C SER A 182 -28.66 -31.69 -25.37
N GLY A 183 -28.94 -30.40 -25.18
CA GLY A 183 -29.87 -29.86 -24.16
C GLY A 183 -29.89 -28.32 -24.07
N THR A 184 -30.92 -27.76 -23.43
CA THR A 184 -31.21 -26.31 -23.28
C THR A 184 -30.62 -25.69 -21.98
N ASN A 185 -30.16 -24.44 -22.06
CA ASN A 185 -29.75 -23.59 -20.92
C ASN A 185 -30.61 -22.32 -20.88
N THR A 186 -31.13 -21.96 -19.70
CA THR A 186 -32.06 -20.83 -19.51
C THR A 186 -31.54 -19.69 -18.62
N GLY A 187 -30.29 -19.74 -18.12
CA GLY A 187 -29.65 -18.67 -17.32
C GLY A 187 -28.58 -17.88 -18.10
N ASP A 188 -28.13 -16.76 -17.52
CA ASP A 188 -27.21 -15.80 -18.17
C ASP A 188 -25.74 -16.29 -18.13
N GLY A 189 -24.95 -15.94 -19.16
CA GLY A 189 -23.49 -16.17 -19.20
C GLY A 189 -22.97 -17.61 -19.43
N GLY A 190 -23.78 -18.53 -19.94
CA GLY A 190 -23.35 -19.93 -20.20
C GLY A 190 -22.40 -20.10 -21.41
N SER A 191 -21.46 -21.06 -21.32
CA SER A 191 -20.51 -21.44 -22.41
C SER A 191 -20.68 -22.89 -22.85
N LYS A 192 -20.49 -23.18 -24.15
CA LYS A 192 -20.60 -24.51 -24.77
C LYS A 192 -19.49 -24.76 -25.79
N THR A 193 -18.92 -25.96 -25.75
CA THR A 193 -18.01 -26.53 -26.76
C THR A 193 -18.63 -27.83 -27.29
N ASP A 194 -18.81 -27.88 -28.61
CA ASP A 194 -19.27 -29.02 -29.43
C ASP A 194 -20.66 -29.62 -29.10
N GLY A 195 -21.71 -29.17 -29.83
CA GLY A 195 -23.05 -29.80 -29.84
C GLY A 195 -24.22 -28.91 -30.29
N SER A 196 -25.37 -29.51 -30.67
CA SER A 196 -26.56 -28.81 -31.18
C SER A 196 -27.59 -28.46 -30.08
N GLY A 197 -27.93 -27.16 -29.90
CA GLY A 197 -29.02 -26.69 -29.01
C GLY A 197 -29.12 -25.15 -28.88
N THR A 198 -30.25 -24.66 -28.33
CA THR A 198 -30.66 -23.24 -28.20
C THR A 198 -30.31 -22.62 -26.83
N ASN A 199 -29.87 -21.34 -26.83
CA ASN A 199 -29.66 -20.49 -25.64
C ASN A 199 -30.68 -19.32 -25.64
N THR A 200 -31.23 -18.98 -24.48
CA THR A 200 -32.29 -17.96 -24.33
C THR A 200 -31.97 -16.82 -23.34
N GLY A 201 -30.76 -16.75 -22.77
CA GLY A 201 -30.30 -15.66 -21.88
C GLY A 201 -29.23 -14.76 -22.53
N ASP A 202 -28.92 -13.63 -21.90
CA ASP A 202 -28.02 -12.59 -22.42
C ASP A 202 -26.53 -12.98 -22.23
N GLY A 203 -25.67 -12.60 -23.19
CA GLY A 203 -24.19 -12.68 -23.06
C GLY A 203 -23.49 -14.04 -23.29
N GLY A 204 -24.11 -15.02 -23.98
CA GLY A 204 -23.49 -16.34 -24.23
C GLY A 204 -22.48 -16.41 -25.39
N SER A 205 -21.44 -17.26 -25.25
CA SER A 205 -20.40 -17.56 -26.28
C SER A 205 -20.43 -19.02 -26.75
N LYS A 206 -20.08 -19.27 -28.03
CA LYS A 206 -20.01 -20.60 -28.66
C LYS A 206 -18.76 -20.77 -29.53
N THR A 207 -18.18 -21.96 -29.52
CA THR A 207 -17.22 -22.46 -30.52
C THR A 207 -17.75 -23.77 -31.12
N ASP A 208 -17.80 -23.81 -32.46
CA ASP A 208 -18.15 -24.92 -33.35
C ASP A 208 -19.53 -25.63 -33.17
N GLY A 209 -20.53 -25.24 -33.98
CA GLY A 209 -21.80 -25.97 -34.14
C GLY A 209 -23.01 -25.15 -34.66
N SER A 210 -23.97 -25.80 -35.34
CA SER A 210 -25.13 -25.15 -35.97
C SER A 210 -26.34 -24.97 -35.03
N GLY A 211 -26.67 -23.74 -34.63
CA GLY A 211 -27.91 -23.40 -33.88
C GLY A 211 -28.12 -21.88 -33.69
N THR A 212 -29.33 -21.45 -33.35
CA THR A 212 -29.78 -20.04 -33.28
C THR A 212 -29.75 -19.43 -31.86
N ASN A 213 -29.42 -18.12 -31.75
CA ASN A 213 -29.51 -17.27 -30.53
C ASN A 213 -30.62 -16.23 -30.70
N THR A 214 -31.31 -15.86 -29.61
CA THR A 214 -32.47 -14.94 -29.63
C THR A 214 -32.43 -13.82 -28.57
N GLY A 215 -31.26 -13.48 -28.00
CA GLY A 215 -31.06 -12.35 -27.07
C GLY A 215 -30.03 -11.33 -27.59
N ASP A 216 -30.03 -10.11 -27.03
CA ASP A 216 -29.18 -8.99 -27.46
C ASP A 216 -27.72 -9.17 -26.94
N GLY A 217 -26.72 -8.89 -27.79
CA GLY A 217 -25.30 -8.83 -27.41
C GLY A 217 -24.42 -10.06 -27.69
N GLY A 218 -24.86 -11.04 -28.48
CA GLY A 218 -24.02 -12.21 -28.84
C GLY A 218 -22.97 -11.94 -29.93
N SER A 219 -21.75 -12.45 -29.77
CA SER A 219 -20.71 -12.46 -30.82
C SER A 219 -20.78 -13.71 -31.71
N LYS A 220 -20.66 -13.51 -33.03
CA LYS A 220 -20.33 -14.55 -34.03
C LYS A 220 -19.12 -14.08 -34.82
N THR A 221 -18.09 -14.91 -34.91
CA THR A 221 -17.02 -14.72 -35.88
C THR A 221 -17.39 -15.47 -37.16
N ASP A 222 -17.69 -14.71 -38.21
CA ASP A 222 -17.20 -14.92 -39.59
C ASP A 222 -17.98 -14.03 -40.57
N GLY A 223 -17.24 -13.27 -41.39
CA GLY A 223 -17.78 -12.68 -42.63
C GLY A 223 -17.75 -11.15 -42.72
N SER A 224 -17.01 -10.67 -43.71
CA SER A 224 -16.84 -9.28 -44.18
C SER A 224 -18.09 -8.37 -44.11
N GLY A 225 -17.91 -7.15 -43.60
CA GLY A 225 -18.84 -6.04 -43.78
C GLY A 225 -18.29 -4.73 -43.24
N THR A 226 -18.08 -3.75 -44.12
CA THR A 226 -17.71 -2.37 -43.80
C THR A 226 -18.78 -1.69 -42.95
N GLY A 227 -18.41 -1.20 -41.76
CA GLY A 227 -19.26 -0.38 -40.90
C GLY A 227 -18.53 0.88 -40.46
N THR A 228 -18.90 2.02 -41.04
CA THR A 228 -18.52 3.36 -40.59
C THR A 228 -19.23 3.68 -39.27
N ASN A 229 -18.49 3.97 -38.20
CA ASN A 229 -19.04 4.60 -37.00
C ASN A 229 -18.64 6.08 -36.95
N THR A 230 -19.54 6.93 -37.46
CA THR A 230 -19.75 8.28 -36.93
C THR A 230 -20.26 8.17 -35.50
N GLY A 231 -19.65 8.90 -34.57
CA GLY A 231 -19.76 8.64 -33.14
C GLY A 231 -21.12 8.89 -32.49
N ASP A 232 -21.31 8.25 -31.33
CA ASP A 232 -21.66 8.92 -30.08
C ASP A 232 -21.39 7.98 -28.89
N GLY A 233 -21.02 8.53 -27.72
CA GLY A 233 -21.07 7.82 -26.44
C GLY A 233 -19.81 7.10 -25.92
N GLY A 234 -18.60 7.62 -26.16
CA GLY A 234 -17.41 7.13 -25.44
C GLY A 234 -17.41 7.62 -23.99
N SER A 235 -17.66 6.74 -23.02
CA SER A 235 -17.37 6.98 -21.60
C SER A 235 -15.86 7.21 -21.44
N GLN A 236 -15.44 8.47 -21.47
CA GLN A 236 -14.08 8.88 -21.13
C GLN A 236 -13.92 8.81 -19.61
N ASN A 237 -13.56 7.62 -19.11
CA ASN A 237 -13.21 7.38 -17.70
C ASN A 237 -11.95 8.18 -17.34
N GLY A 238 -12.11 9.32 -16.67
CA GLY A 238 -11.01 10.25 -16.41
C GLY A 238 -10.10 9.87 -15.22
N GLY A 239 -10.31 8.71 -14.58
CA GLY A 239 -9.46 8.22 -13.47
C GLY A 239 -8.12 7.62 -13.93
N ALA A 240 -7.84 7.68 -15.22
CA ALA A 240 -6.65 7.11 -15.84
C ALA A 240 -5.97 8.13 -16.76
N GLU A 241 -4.65 8.17 -16.71
CA GLU A 241 -3.80 8.83 -17.68
C GLU A 241 -3.49 7.86 -18.81
N LYS A 242 -3.80 8.27 -20.04
CA LYS A 242 -3.52 7.51 -21.25
C LYS A 242 -2.18 7.96 -21.85
N THR A 243 -1.19 7.07 -21.92
CA THR A 243 0.12 7.30 -22.55
C THR A 243 0.31 6.42 -23.80
N GLY A 244 1.05 6.91 -24.79
CA GLY A 244 1.18 6.26 -26.10
C GLY A 244 -0.08 6.40 -26.99
N PRO A 245 -0.29 5.53 -27.99
CA PRO A 245 0.50 4.33 -28.27
C PRO A 245 1.80 4.64 -29.04
N VAL A 246 2.80 3.76 -28.92
CA VAL A 246 4.08 3.81 -29.63
C VAL A 246 4.24 2.55 -30.49
N GLY A 247 4.72 2.73 -31.73
CA GLY A 247 4.82 1.66 -32.73
C GLY A 247 4.29 2.07 -34.11
N GLY A 248 3.76 1.12 -34.87
CA GLY A 248 3.22 1.31 -36.21
C GLY A 248 1.76 1.73 -36.27
N GLU A 249 1.36 2.27 -37.43
CA GLU A 249 0.01 2.79 -37.67
C GLU A 249 -0.97 1.76 -38.27
N LYS A 250 -0.50 0.54 -38.57
CA LYS A 250 -1.33 -0.54 -39.13
C LYS A 250 -2.13 -1.26 -38.03
N GLY A 251 -2.77 -2.38 -38.36
CA GLY A 251 -3.62 -3.15 -37.44
C GLY A 251 -4.97 -2.48 -37.14
N ASP A 252 -5.79 -3.17 -36.33
CA ASP A 252 -7.03 -2.63 -35.78
C ASP A 252 -6.75 -2.02 -34.40
N ALA A 253 -7.41 -0.89 -34.11
CA ALA A 253 -7.25 -0.22 -32.83
C ALA A 253 -7.96 -1.01 -31.71
N PHE A 254 -7.32 -1.09 -30.55
CA PHE A 254 -7.90 -1.69 -29.35
C PHE A 254 -7.71 -0.78 -28.13
N ASP A 255 -8.62 -0.91 -27.15
CA ASP A 255 -8.54 -0.25 -25.84
C ASP A 255 -9.22 -1.15 -24.81
N ASP A 256 -8.45 -1.63 -23.82
CA ASP A 256 -8.97 -2.50 -22.76
C ASP A 256 -9.77 -1.74 -21.69
N GLY A 257 -9.77 -0.41 -21.76
CA GLY A 257 -10.36 0.45 -20.74
C GLY A 257 -9.60 0.40 -19.42
N VAL A 258 -10.31 0.68 -18.33
CA VAL A 258 -9.75 0.77 -16.98
C VAL A 258 -10.19 -0.42 -16.13
N SER A 259 -9.25 -0.90 -15.30
CA SER A 259 -9.39 -1.97 -14.32
C SER A 259 -8.77 -1.56 -12.97
N ASP A 260 -8.93 -2.39 -11.94
CA ASP A 260 -8.34 -2.16 -10.62
C ASP A 260 -6.84 -2.50 -10.56
N GLY A 261 -6.35 -3.34 -11.48
CA GLY A 261 -4.95 -3.76 -11.55
C GLY A 261 -4.73 -5.00 -12.43
N VAL A 262 -3.47 -5.43 -12.55
CA VAL A 262 -3.05 -6.58 -13.38
C VAL A 262 -2.60 -7.73 -12.48
N LYS A 263 -3.06 -8.95 -12.78
CA LYS A 263 -2.63 -10.21 -12.12
C LYS A 263 -1.60 -10.97 -12.94
N LYS A 264 -1.77 -11.01 -14.26
CA LYS A 264 -0.95 -11.85 -15.12
C LYS A 264 -0.85 -11.24 -16.51
N ILE A 265 0.32 -11.36 -17.12
CA ILE A 265 0.57 -11.00 -18.51
C ILE A 265 1.14 -12.22 -19.22
N THR A 266 0.61 -12.51 -20.40
CA THR A 266 1.13 -13.52 -21.31
C THR A 266 1.49 -12.83 -22.61
N VAL A 267 2.73 -12.99 -23.08
CA VAL A 267 3.21 -12.37 -24.31
C VAL A 267 3.78 -13.46 -25.20
N ALA A 268 3.39 -13.48 -26.47
CA ALA A 268 4.03 -14.29 -27.49
C ALA A 268 4.89 -13.41 -28.39
N ALA A 269 6.08 -13.92 -28.73
CA ALA A 269 7.01 -13.23 -29.63
C ALA A 269 7.67 -14.21 -30.59
N ASP A 270 7.86 -13.79 -31.84
CA ASP A 270 8.68 -14.50 -32.80
C ASP A 270 10.06 -13.81 -32.98
N HIS A 271 10.81 -14.20 -34.00
CA HIS A 271 12.15 -13.66 -34.25
C HIS A 271 12.15 -12.17 -34.58
N ASN A 272 11.00 -11.60 -34.98
CA ASN A 272 10.88 -10.27 -35.54
C ASN A 272 10.00 -9.35 -34.69
N SER A 273 9.01 -9.88 -33.96
CA SER A 273 7.98 -9.04 -33.31
C SER A 273 7.32 -9.69 -32.10
N ILE A 274 6.67 -8.86 -31.28
CA ILE A 274 5.61 -9.28 -30.36
C ILE A 274 4.37 -9.53 -31.18
N THR A 275 3.90 -10.78 -31.17
CA THR A 275 2.78 -11.24 -31.99
C THR A 275 1.47 -11.20 -31.24
N TYR A 276 1.51 -11.34 -29.90
CA TYR A 276 0.32 -11.47 -29.06
C TYR A 276 0.57 -10.97 -27.64
N ILE A 277 -0.47 -10.39 -27.05
CA ILE A 277 -0.52 -10.07 -25.63
C ILE A 277 -1.88 -10.46 -25.06
N LYS A 278 -1.88 -11.08 -23.88
CA LYS A 278 -3.06 -11.38 -23.07
C LYS A 278 -2.82 -10.90 -21.65
N ILE A 279 -3.76 -10.12 -21.12
CA ILE A 279 -3.71 -9.58 -19.77
C ILE A 279 -4.89 -10.08 -18.96
N GLU A 280 -4.60 -10.59 -17.77
CA GLU A 280 -5.61 -10.85 -16.74
C GLU A 280 -5.67 -9.64 -15.79
N TYR A 281 -6.76 -8.89 -15.90
CA TYR A 281 -7.08 -7.74 -15.06
C TYR A 281 -7.92 -8.15 -13.84
N VAL A 282 -7.84 -7.36 -12.78
CA VAL A 282 -8.82 -7.36 -11.69
C VAL A 282 -9.80 -6.23 -11.93
N LYS A 283 -11.09 -6.52 -11.94
CA LYS A 283 -12.14 -5.51 -12.07
C LYS A 283 -13.29 -5.83 -11.13
N ASP A 284 -13.58 -4.92 -10.22
CA ASP A 284 -14.60 -5.05 -9.19
C ASP A 284 -14.45 -6.35 -8.37
N GLY A 285 -13.19 -6.72 -8.09
CA GLY A 285 -12.82 -7.95 -7.37
C GLY A 285 -12.89 -9.24 -8.19
N LYS A 286 -13.32 -9.20 -9.46
CA LYS A 286 -13.35 -10.34 -10.38
C LYS A 286 -12.17 -10.32 -11.34
N SER A 287 -11.76 -11.50 -11.83
CA SER A 287 -10.75 -11.58 -12.90
C SER A 287 -11.43 -11.41 -14.27
N GLU A 288 -10.90 -10.52 -15.09
CA GLU A 288 -11.28 -10.35 -16.49
C GLU A 288 -10.06 -10.52 -17.39
N THR A 289 -10.26 -11.03 -18.60
CA THR A 289 -9.16 -11.23 -19.54
C THR A 289 -9.41 -10.48 -20.83
N ARG A 290 -8.34 -9.90 -21.40
CA ARG A 290 -8.31 -9.26 -22.71
C ARG A 290 -7.09 -9.74 -23.47
N GLU A 291 -7.22 -9.85 -24.80
CA GLU A 291 -6.15 -10.36 -25.66
C GLU A 291 -6.15 -9.68 -27.02
N HIS A 292 -4.95 -9.48 -27.57
CA HIS A 292 -4.72 -8.76 -28.81
C HIS A 292 -3.60 -9.41 -29.61
N GLY A 293 -3.70 -9.36 -30.94
CA GLY A 293 -2.74 -9.97 -31.86
C GLY A 293 -2.98 -11.47 -32.12
N THR A 294 -1.99 -12.14 -32.69
CA THR A 294 -2.05 -13.56 -33.05
C THR A 294 -1.08 -14.37 -32.20
N ASN A 295 -1.57 -15.32 -31.40
CA ASN A 295 -0.73 -16.15 -30.52
C ASN A 295 0.20 -17.07 -31.32
N ARG A 296 1.40 -16.58 -31.65
CA ARG A 296 2.43 -17.31 -32.41
C ARG A 296 3.84 -17.00 -31.90
N GLY A 297 4.70 -18.01 -31.85
CA GLY A 297 6.10 -17.85 -31.44
C GLY A 297 6.33 -18.36 -30.02
N GLU A 298 7.38 -17.89 -29.37
CA GLU A 298 7.68 -18.23 -27.99
C GLU A 298 6.72 -17.49 -27.06
N VAL A 299 5.96 -18.25 -26.26
CA VAL A 299 5.03 -17.70 -25.26
C VAL A 299 5.70 -17.68 -23.89
N LYS A 300 5.64 -16.54 -23.22
CA LYS A 300 6.10 -16.37 -21.84
C LYS A 300 5.03 -15.72 -21.01
N GLU A 301 5.00 -16.10 -19.73
CA GLU A 301 4.06 -15.58 -18.75
C GLU A 301 4.80 -14.83 -17.65
N PHE A 302 4.13 -13.82 -17.10
CA PHE A 302 4.61 -13.05 -15.97
C PHE A 302 3.47 -12.75 -15.01
N THR A 303 3.61 -13.22 -13.77
CA THR A 303 2.60 -13.06 -12.71
C THR A 303 2.97 -11.88 -11.82
N VAL A 304 1.96 -11.08 -11.49
CA VAL A 304 2.02 -9.94 -10.58
C VAL A 304 1.37 -10.33 -9.26
N ASN A 305 2.04 -10.09 -8.13
CA ASN A 305 1.50 -10.43 -6.80
C ASN A 305 0.45 -9.40 -6.32
N HIS A 306 -0.66 -9.29 -7.04
CA HIS A 306 -1.74 -8.35 -6.75
C HIS A 306 -2.44 -8.69 -5.41
N PRO A 307 -2.77 -7.70 -4.56
CA PRO A 307 -2.60 -6.25 -4.74
C PRO A 307 -1.26 -5.71 -4.22
N ASN A 308 -0.42 -6.55 -3.60
CA ASN A 308 0.81 -6.14 -2.92
C ASN A 308 1.89 -5.62 -3.89
N GLU A 309 1.81 -6.03 -5.14
CA GLU A 309 2.70 -5.66 -6.21
C GLU A 309 1.86 -5.24 -7.42
N TYR A 310 2.32 -4.21 -8.13
CA TYR A 310 1.63 -3.70 -9.31
C TYR A 310 2.63 -3.12 -10.30
N ILE A 311 2.24 -3.03 -11.56
CA ILE A 311 3.10 -2.54 -12.65
C ILE A 311 3.07 -1.01 -12.65
N ILE A 312 4.23 -0.37 -12.78
CA ILE A 312 4.40 1.09 -12.80
C ILE A 312 4.91 1.61 -14.15
N SER A 313 5.43 0.75 -15.01
CA SER A 313 5.81 1.12 -16.37
C SER A 313 5.79 -0.04 -17.36
N VAL A 314 5.57 0.30 -18.63
CA VAL A 314 5.62 -0.60 -19.79
C VAL A 314 6.74 -0.12 -20.69
N GLY A 315 7.82 -0.89 -20.78
CA GLY A 315 8.96 -0.59 -21.63
C GLY A 315 9.09 -1.56 -22.79
N GLY A 316 9.85 -1.20 -23.80
CA GLY A 316 10.00 -2.05 -24.98
C GLY A 316 10.83 -1.43 -26.09
N SER A 317 10.71 -2.02 -27.27
CA SER A 317 11.23 -1.44 -28.51
C SER A 317 10.28 -1.75 -29.67
N TYR A 318 10.35 -0.94 -30.73
CA TYR A 318 9.64 -1.17 -31.98
C TYR A 318 10.59 -0.90 -33.16
N ASN A 319 10.37 -1.59 -34.28
CA ASN A 319 11.23 -1.46 -35.45
C ASN A 319 10.42 -1.58 -36.74
N HIS A 320 10.94 -0.96 -37.81
CA HIS A 320 10.47 -1.22 -39.16
C HIS A 320 10.99 -2.58 -39.64
N ILE A 321 10.06 -3.47 -39.98
CA ILE A 321 10.32 -4.82 -40.47
C ILE A 321 10.27 -4.78 -42.00
N PHE A 322 11.46 -4.71 -42.62
CA PHE A 322 11.61 -4.56 -44.08
C PHE A 322 10.92 -5.65 -44.91
N SER A 323 10.79 -6.87 -44.39
CA SER A 323 10.11 -7.97 -45.11
C SER A 323 8.61 -7.75 -45.27
N ASP A 324 8.00 -7.08 -44.30
CA ASP A 324 6.55 -6.91 -44.19
C ASP A 324 6.11 -5.43 -44.40
N ASP A 325 7.09 -4.56 -44.67
CA ASP A 325 6.98 -3.10 -44.79
C ASP A 325 6.05 -2.50 -43.73
N THR A 326 6.29 -2.87 -42.47
CA THR A 326 5.47 -2.44 -41.32
C THR A 326 6.32 -2.20 -40.08
N THR A 327 5.89 -1.28 -39.23
CA THR A 327 6.51 -1.04 -37.93
C THR A 327 5.77 -1.85 -36.87
N LEU A 328 6.48 -2.71 -36.14
CA LEU A 328 5.91 -3.58 -35.10
C LEU A 328 6.64 -3.39 -33.79
N VAL A 329 5.94 -3.63 -32.68
CA VAL A 329 6.56 -3.78 -31.36
C VAL A 329 7.42 -5.04 -31.38
N THR A 330 8.71 -4.92 -31.08
CA THR A 330 9.71 -5.99 -31.18
C THR A 330 10.07 -6.59 -29.83
N SER A 331 9.95 -5.80 -28.76
CA SER A 331 10.13 -6.29 -27.40
C SER A 331 9.24 -5.58 -26.39
N LEU A 332 8.92 -6.25 -25.29
CA LEU A 332 8.23 -5.68 -24.12
C LEU A 332 8.91 -6.10 -22.81
N TYR A 333 8.79 -5.25 -21.79
CA TYR A 333 9.05 -5.58 -20.40
C TYR A 333 8.22 -4.69 -19.48
N PHE A 334 8.01 -5.12 -18.23
CA PHE A 334 7.19 -4.43 -17.24
C PHE A 334 7.97 -4.22 -15.95
N THR A 335 7.95 -3.01 -15.41
CA THR A 335 8.58 -2.69 -14.11
C THR A 335 7.50 -2.58 -13.04
N LEU A 336 7.78 -3.08 -11.84
CA LEU A 336 6.83 -3.21 -10.75
C LEU A 336 7.20 -2.28 -9.59
N SER A 337 6.21 -1.98 -8.75
CA SER A 337 6.33 -1.03 -7.63
C SER A 337 7.40 -1.37 -6.59
N ASN A 338 7.84 -2.63 -6.53
CA ASN A 338 8.93 -3.09 -5.65
C ASN A 338 10.32 -3.06 -6.33
N GLY A 339 10.42 -2.51 -7.55
CA GLY A 339 11.65 -2.48 -8.35
C GLY A 339 11.94 -3.75 -9.15
N ARG A 340 11.12 -4.81 -9.04
CA ARG A 340 11.24 -6.01 -9.87
C ARG A 340 10.86 -5.69 -11.32
N THR A 341 11.54 -6.32 -12.27
CA THR A 341 11.21 -6.24 -13.70
C THR A 341 10.82 -7.62 -14.23
N SER A 342 9.86 -7.69 -15.15
CA SER A 342 9.52 -8.92 -15.86
C SER A 342 10.69 -9.44 -16.70
N PRO A 343 10.66 -10.70 -17.16
CA PRO A 343 11.48 -11.11 -18.29
C PRO A 343 11.27 -10.17 -19.48
N LYS A 344 12.31 -9.95 -20.29
CA LYS A 344 12.16 -9.26 -21.57
C LYS A 344 11.50 -10.22 -22.56
N PHE A 345 10.38 -9.80 -23.12
CA PHE A 345 9.65 -10.51 -24.16
C PHE A 345 10.12 -10.02 -25.53
N GLY A 346 10.26 -10.93 -26.50
CA GLY A 346 10.78 -10.61 -27.82
C GLY A 346 12.25 -10.17 -27.84
N LYS A 347 12.68 -9.62 -28.97
CA LYS A 347 14.07 -9.20 -29.21
C LYS A 347 14.15 -7.70 -29.34
N THR A 348 15.09 -7.09 -28.62
CA THR A 348 15.31 -5.64 -28.71
C THR A 348 15.86 -5.28 -30.07
N ALA A 349 15.10 -4.50 -30.82
CA ALA A 349 15.45 -4.04 -32.15
C ALA A 349 14.68 -2.76 -32.45
N GLY A 350 15.35 -1.80 -33.07
CA GLY A 350 14.79 -0.47 -33.38
C GLY A 350 14.82 0.48 -32.19
N ASP A 351 13.85 1.38 -32.14
CA ASP A 351 13.76 2.44 -31.14
C ASP A 351 13.17 1.91 -29.83
N GLU A 352 13.80 2.24 -28.70
CA GLU A 352 13.30 1.89 -27.38
C GLU A 352 12.25 2.89 -26.88
N PHE A 353 11.33 2.41 -26.06
CA PHE A 353 10.31 3.24 -25.43
C PHE A 353 10.09 2.84 -23.97
N LEU A 354 9.58 3.80 -23.20
CA LEU A 354 9.12 3.60 -21.83
C LEU A 354 7.86 4.42 -21.62
N LEU A 355 6.76 3.74 -21.30
CA LEU A 355 5.49 4.33 -20.92
C LEU A 355 5.37 4.30 -19.40
N GLU A 356 5.18 5.46 -18.79
CA GLU A 356 4.96 5.60 -17.35
C GLU A 356 3.88 6.65 -17.09
N GLY A 357 3.21 6.57 -15.94
CA GLY A 357 2.34 7.65 -15.49
C GLY A 357 3.13 8.89 -15.05
N ASN A 358 2.46 10.04 -15.12
CA ASN A 358 2.91 11.35 -14.64
C ASN A 358 2.88 11.47 -13.11
N LYS A 359 2.15 10.57 -12.44
CA LYS A 359 2.15 10.45 -10.98
C LYS A 359 3.24 9.48 -10.54
N LYS A 360 3.83 9.75 -9.38
CA LYS A 360 4.84 8.86 -8.79
C LYS A 360 4.16 7.52 -8.48
N ASP A 361 4.82 6.42 -8.87
CA ASP A 361 4.33 5.06 -8.67
C ASP A 361 2.92 4.79 -9.22
N ALA A 362 2.54 5.48 -10.31
CA ALA A 362 1.25 5.31 -10.96
C ALA A 362 1.07 3.86 -11.44
N LYS A 363 0.01 3.20 -10.99
CA LYS A 363 -0.30 1.81 -11.31
C LYS A 363 -0.85 1.66 -12.73
N LEU A 364 -0.37 0.68 -13.48
CA LEU A 364 -0.94 0.27 -14.77
C LEU A 364 -2.32 -0.37 -14.56
N ILE A 365 -3.34 0.20 -15.19
CA ILE A 365 -4.75 -0.17 -15.04
C ILE A 365 -5.42 -0.54 -16.37
N GLY A 366 -4.70 -0.50 -17.48
CA GLY A 366 -5.20 -0.90 -18.78
C GLY A 366 -4.15 -0.75 -19.89
N LEU A 367 -4.39 -1.38 -21.03
CA LEU A 367 -3.60 -1.19 -22.25
C LEU A 367 -4.49 -0.74 -23.40
N HIS A 368 -3.90 -0.05 -24.35
CA HIS A 368 -4.52 0.31 -25.63
C HIS A 368 -3.47 0.24 -26.72
N GLY A 369 -3.87 0.26 -27.98
CA GLY A 369 -2.90 0.18 -29.07
C GLY A 369 -3.51 -0.22 -30.39
N ARG A 370 -2.69 -0.86 -31.21
CA ARG A 370 -3.06 -1.38 -32.53
C ARG A 370 -2.52 -2.79 -32.68
N ALA A 371 -3.36 -3.71 -33.13
CA ALA A 371 -2.98 -5.09 -33.33
C ALA A 371 -3.71 -5.71 -34.53
N GLY A 372 -3.04 -6.65 -35.18
CA GLY A 372 -3.62 -7.51 -36.20
C GLY A 372 -2.89 -8.84 -36.21
N TYR A 373 -2.04 -9.04 -37.22
CA TYR A 373 -1.16 -10.21 -37.28
C TYR A 373 -0.09 -10.23 -36.17
N ALA A 374 0.28 -9.05 -35.69
CA ALA A 374 1.19 -8.82 -34.58
C ALA A 374 0.75 -7.58 -33.78
N ILE A 375 1.50 -7.18 -32.76
CA ILE A 375 1.27 -5.92 -32.05
C ILE A 375 1.97 -4.80 -32.83
N ASP A 376 1.18 -4.01 -33.55
CA ASP A 376 1.66 -2.86 -34.32
C ASP A 376 2.10 -1.73 -33.40
N ALA A 377 1.26 -1.37 -32.42
CA ALA A 377 1.57 -0.34 -31.43
C ALA A 377 0.97 -0.65 -30.07
N ILE A 378 1.60 -0.13 -29.01
CA ILE A 378 1.18 -0.33 -27.62
C ILE A 378 1.18 0.98 -26.84
N GLY A 379 0.17 1.16 -26.01
CA GLY A 379 -0.05 2.27 -25.10
C GLY A 379 -0.57 1.75 -23.76
N ALA A 380 -0.55 2.62 -22.76
CA ALA A 380 -0.87 2.25 -21.38
C ALA A 380 -1.83 3.26 -20.74
N HIS A 381 -2.67 2.75 -19.84
CA HIS A 381 -3.48 3.54 -18.92
C HIS A 381 -2.90 3.44 -17.51
N PHE A 382 -2.54 4.57 -16.92
CA PHE A 382 -1.99 4.66 -15.56
C PHE A 382 -2.96 5.34 -14.60
N GLU A 383 -3.07 4.83 -13.38
CA GLU A 383 -3.92 5.39 -12.34
C GLU A 383 -3.49 6.83 -12.00
N THR A 384 -4.44 7.75 -11.88
CA THR A 384 -4.17 9.16 -11.52
C THR A 384 -4.66 9.54 -10.12
N SER A 385 -5.45 8.66 -9.51
CA SER A 385 -6.03 8.84 -8.17
C SER A 385 -5.99 7.56 -7.33
N LYS A 386 -5.70 7.67 -6.03
CA LYS A 386 -5.76 6.58 -5.06
C LYS A 386 -7.21 6.34 -4.62
N LYS A 387 -7.78 5.18 -4.95
CA LYS A 387 -9.13 4.74 -4.55
C LYS A 387 -9.12 4.18 -3.12
N VAL A 388 -9.94 4.72 -2.22
CA VAL A 388 -10.08 4.28 -0.81
C VAL A 388 -11.54 3.94 -0.51
N GLY A 389 -11.77 2.85 0.25
CA GLY A 389 -13.10 2.29 0.47
C GLY A 389 -13.55 1.38 -0.69
N PRO A 390 -14.85 1.13 -0.88
CA PRO A 390 -15.96 1.71 -0.13
C PRO A 390 -16.20 0.97 1.20
N VAL A 391 -16.86 1.63 2.15
CA VAL A 391 -17.36 1.01 3.39
C VAL A 391 -18.88 1.16 3.45
N GLY A 392 -19.57 0.16 4.02
CA GLY A 392 -21.02 0.09 4.07
C GLY A 392 -21.57 -1.28 3.68
N GLY A 393 -22.76 -1.32 3.10
CA GLY A 393 -23.43 -2.53 2.62
C GLY A 393 -23.07 -2.94 1.20
N GLU A 394 -23.34 -4.20 0.89
CA GLU A 394 -23.03 -4.83 -0.41
C GLU A 394 -24.16 -4.69 -1.45
N LYS A 395 -25.35 -4.25 -1.02
CA LYS A 395 -26.51 -4.01 -1.91
C LYS A 395 -26.33 -2.71 -2.70
N GLY A 396 -27.31 -2.39 -3.55
CA GLY A 396 -27.31 -1.18 -4.39
C GLY A 396 -26.50 -1.34 -5.69
N VAL A 397 -26.66 -0.36 -6.58
CA VAL A 397 -25.93 -0.29 -7.86
C VAL A 397 -24.61 0.44 -7.63
N THR A 398 -23.53 -0.12 -8.16
CA THR A 398 -22.19 0.47 -8.07
C THR A 398 -22.11 1.78 -8.85
N PHE A 399 -21.45 2.78 -8.27
CA PHE A 399 -21.09 4.01 -8.96
C PHE A 399 -19.62 4.37 -8.71
N ASP A 400 -19.00 5.04 -9.68
CA ASP A 400 -17.61 5.48 -9.60
C ASP A 400 -17.46 6.83 -10.32
N ASP A 401 -17.38 7.91 -9.54
CA ASP A 401 -17.16 9.27 -10.01
C ASP A 401 -15.65 9.59 -10.06
N SER A 402 -14.88 8.81 -10.81
CA SER A 402 -13.47 9.08 -11.04
C SER A 402 -13.25 10.08 -12.18
N GLY A 403 -12.09 10.74 -12.17
CA GLY A 403 -11.64 11.56 -13.28
C GLY A 403 -12.12 13.00 -13.32
N PHE A 404 -12.35 13.54 -12.14
CA PHE A 404 -12.60 14.96 -11.94
C PHE A 404 -11.38 15.63 -11.33
N ASP A 405 -11.25 16.92 -11.57
CA ASP A 405 -10.20 17.74 -11.01
C ASP A 405 -10.48 18.08 -9.55
N GLY A 406 -11.72 18.04 -9.06
CA GLY A 406 -12.07 18.39 -7.68
C GLY A 406 -13.56 18.66 -7.48
N ILE A 407 -13.95 19.10 -6.28
CA ILE A 407 -15.34 19.26 -5.86
C ILE A 407 -15.63 20.71 -5.47
N LYS A 408 -16.71 21.29 -6.01
CA LYS A 408 -17.21 22.63 -5.66
C LYS A 408 -18.33 22.61 -4.63
N LYS A 409 -19.17 21.59 -4.68
CA LYS A 409 -20.34 21.50 -3.80
C LYS A 409 -20.74 20.05 -3.59
N VAL A 410 -21.15 19.74 -2.37
CA VAL A 410 -21.81 18.48 -2.02
C VAL A 410 -23.17 18.79 -1.43
N THR A 411 -24.20 18.10 -1.90
CA THR A 411 -25.54 18.10 -1.31
C THR A 411 -25.84 16.69 -0.84
N VAL A 412 -26.21 16.53 0.42
CA VAL A 412 -26.52 15.22 1.00
C VAL A 412 -27.92 15.28 1.60
N ALA A 413 -28.77 14.32 1.25
CA ALA A 413 -30.04 14.10 1.92
C ALA A 413 -29.97 12.87 2.83
N ALA A 414 -30.56 12.98 4.00
CA ALA A 414 -30.64 11.88 4.97
C ALA A 414 -31.99 11.86 5.66
N ASP A 415 -32.51 10.67 5.93
CA ASP A 415 -33.69 10.46 6.76
C ASP A 415 -33.29 10.04 8.19
N GLU A 416 -34.26 9.56 8.98
CA GLU A 416 -34.01 9.15 10.36
C GLU A 416 -33.10 7.92 10.51
N PHE A 417 -32.86 7.19 9.42
CA PHE A 417 -32.09 5.94 9.40
C PHE A 417 -30.77 6.06 8.66
N SER A 418 -30.73 6.78 7.54
CA SER A 418 -29.63 6.68 6.60
C SER A 418 -29.41 7.92 5.73
N VAL A 419 -28.22 8.02 5.14
CA VAL A 419 -27.95 8.88 4.00
C VAL A 419 -28.62 8.27 2.78
N THR A 420 -29.60 8.97 2.23
CA THR A 420 -30.45 8.48 1.14
C THR A 420 -29.93 8.91 -0.22
N TYR A 421 -29.23 10.05 -0.28
CA TYR A 421 -28.86 10.71 -1.53
C TYR A 421 -27.60 11.55 -1.39
N ILE A 422 -26.79 11.55 -2.45
CA ILE A 422 -25.68 12.47 -2.61
C ILE A 422 -25.69 13.06 -4.02
N LYS A 423 -25.53 14.38 -4.10
CA LYS A 423 -25.31 15.13 -5.34
C LYS A 423 -24.01 15.90 -5.21
N ILE A 424 -23.11 15.72 -6.17
CA ILE A 424 -21.82 16.40 -6.19
C ILE A 424 -21.70 17.25 -7.45
N GLU A 425 -21.27 18.50 -7.27
CA GLU A 425 -20.80 19.35 -8.34
C GLU A 425 -19.27 19.26 -8.42
N TYR A 426 -18.80 18.48 -9.39
CA TYR A 426 -17.40 18.29 -9.70
C TYR A 426 -16.87 19.35 -10.67
N VAL A 427 -15.55 19.49 -10.72
CA VAL A 427 -14.82 20.25 -11.75
C VAL A 427 -14.13 19.27 -12.67
N LYS A 428 -14.27 19.42 -13.99
CA LYS A 428 -13.51 18.68 -15.00
C LYS A 428 -13.06 19.63 -16.10
N ASN A 429 -11.75 19.72 -16.34
CA ASN A 429 -11.15 20.63 -17.31
C ASN A 429 -11.66 22.08 -17.14
N GLY A 430 -11.80 22.53 -15.88
CA GLY A 430 -12.30 23.85 -15.52
C GLY A 430 -13.82 24.07 -15.64
N LYS A 431 -14.59 23.09 -16.12
CA LYS A 431 -16.07 23.14 -16.20
C LYS A 431 -16.72 22.39 -15.04
N SER A 432 -17.93 22.80 -14.64
CA SER A 432 -18.70 22.08 -13.62
C SER A 432 -19.48 20.92 -14.24
N GLU A 433 -19.44 19.74 -13.61
CA GLU A 433 -20.25 18.57 -13.94
C GLU A 433 -20.98 18.05 -12.69
N ILE A 434 -22.21 17.58 -12.87
CA ILE A 434 -23.04 17.08 -11.76
C ILE A 434 -23.15 15.55 -11.83
N ARG A 435 -23.02 14.91 -10.67
CA ARG A 435 -23.30 13.48 -10.46
C ARG A 435 -24.22 13.31 -9.25
N GLU A 436 -25.12 12.34 -9.33
CA GLU A 436 -26.19 12.11 -8.36
C GLU A 436 -26.33 10.61 -8.11
N HIS A 437 -26.38 10.21 -6.84
CA HIS A 437 -26.49 8.80 -6.43
C HIS A 437 -27.48 8.65 -5.29
N GLY A 438 -28.21 7.54 -5.28
CA GLY A 438 -29.27 7.26 -4.29
C GLY A 438 -30.62 7.91 -4.64
N THR A 439 -31.50 8.02 -3.65
CA THR A 439 -32.86 8.57 -3.80
C THR A 439 -33.03 9.81 -2.93
N ASN A 440 -33.30 10.97 -3.53
CA ASN A 440 -33.44 12.25 -2.82
C ASN A 440 -34.66 12.26 -1.87
N ARG A 441 -34.43 11.89 -0.60
CA ARG A 441 -35.46 11.78 0.45
C ARG A 441 -34.91 12.20 1.81
N GLY A 442 -35.74 12.83 2.64
CA GLY A 442 -35.34 13.26 3.98
C GLY A 442 -34.85 14.71 4.00
N GLU A 443 -34.12 15.09 5.05
CA GLU A 443 -33.57 16.43 5.19
C GLU A 443 -32.33 16.59 4.30
N SER A 444 -32.36 17.57 3.39
CA SER A 444 -31.26 17.87 2.48
C SER A 444 -30.47 19.10 2.95
N LYS A 445 -29.15 18.99 2.97
CA LYS A 445 -28.22 20.08 3.31
C LYS A 445 -27.12 20.19 2.26
N GLU A 446 -26.66 21.42 2.04
CA GLU A 446 -25.57 21.71 1.10
C GLU A 446 -24.29 22.11 1.84
N PHE A 447 -23.15 21.74 1.26
CA PHE A 447 -21.83 22.18 1.68
C PHE A 447 -21.01 22.64 0.47
N THR A 448 -20.67 23.93 0.46
CA THR A 448 -19.93 24.58 -0.63
C THR A 448 -18.44 24.65 -0.31
N VAL A 449 -17.62 24.33 -1.31
CA VAL A 449 -16.16 24.34 -1.29
C VAL A 449 -15.67 25.49 -2.16
N ASN A 450 -14.78 26.33 -1.63
CA ASN A 450 -14.20 27.45 -2.38
C ASN A 450 -13.09 26.98 -3.34
N TYR A 451 -13.43 26.15 -4.32
CA TYR A 451 -12.49 25.60 -5.29
C TYR A 451 -11.89 26.69 -6.21
N PRO A 452 -10.56 26.67 -6.50
CA PRO A 452 -9.56 25.68 -6.10
C PRO A 452 -8.82 26.00 -4.79
N LYS A 453 -9.18 27.11 -4.11
CA LYS A 453 -8.49 27.57 -2.88
C LYS A 453 -8.70 26.64 -1.69
N GLU A 454 -9.88 26.04 -1.61
CA GLU A 454 -10.23 24.99 -0.66
C GLU A 454 -10.50 23.70 -1.42
N ASN A 455 -10.09 22.57 -0.83
CA ASN A 455 -10.33 21.24 -1.39
C ASN A 455 -10.81 20.32 -0.28
N ILE A 456 -11.71 19.38 -0.59
CA ILE A 456 -12.04 18.31 0.36
C ILE A 456 -10.81 17.42 0.51
N ILE A 457 -10.41 17.13 1.73
CA ILE A 457 -9.26 16.26 2.06
C ILE A 457 -9.65 15.08 2.97
N VAL A 458 -10.85 15.12 3.55
CA VAL A 458 -11.41 14.01 4.32
C VAL A 458 -12.86 13.77 3.91
N VAL A 459 -13.22 12.50 3.72
CA VAL A 459 -14.60 12.02 3.65
C VAL A 459 -14.80 11.09 4.83
N GLY A 460 -15.65 11.47 5.78
CA GLY A 460 -15.93 10.65 6.95
C GLY A 460 -17.41 10.44 7.18
N GLY A 461 -17.74 9.57 8.12
CA GLY A 461 -19.12 9.19 8.36
C GLY A 461 -19.26 8.01 9.29
N SER A 462 -20.43 7.38 9.22
CA SER A 462 -20.70 6.09 9.86
C SER A 462 -21.63 5.26 9.00
N TYR A 463 -21.61 3.95 9.18
CA TYR A 463 -22.53 3.01 8.56
C TYR A 463 -23.02 2.00 9.59
N ASP A 464 -24.26 1.54 9.44
CA ASP A 464 -24.91 0.63 10.37
C ASP A 464 -25.85 -0.33 9.65
N HIS A 465 -26.15 -1.44 10.30
CA HIS A 465 -27.20 -2.33 9.86
C HIS A 465 -28.58 -1.78 10.25
N ILE A 466 -29.41 -1.45 9.27
CA ILE A 466 -30.75 -0.93 9.47
C ILE A 466 -31.75 -2.08 9.45
N PHE A 467 -32.13 -2.55 10.64
CA PHE A 467 -33.01 -3.71 10.83
C PHE A 467 -34.36 -3.61 10.09
N THR A 468 -34.91 -2.40 9.93
CA THR A 468 -36.17 -2.19 9.19
C THR A 468 -36.07 -2.60 7.72
N TYR A 469 -34.88 -2.46 7.13
CA TYR A 469 -34.61 -2.78 5.72
C TYR A 469 -33.73 -4.02 5.55
N ASP A 470 -33.30 -4.62 6.65
CA ASP A 470 -32.35 -5.74 6.71
C ASP A 470 -31.16 -5.53 5.75
N THR A 471 -30.52 -4.37 5.87
CA THR A 471 -29.38 -3.98 5.04
C THR A 471 -28.48 -3.00 5.77
N THR A 472 -27.19 -3.02 5.42
CA THR A 472 -26.20 -2.06 5.94
C THR A 472 -26.20 -0.82 5.06
N LEU A 473 -26.38 0.36 5.65
CA LEU A 473 -26.41 1.64 4.93
C LEU A 473 -25.44 2.63 5.56
N VAL A 474 -24.97 3.58 4.77
CA VAL A 474 -24.28 4.77 5.29
C VAL A 474 -25.29 5.59 6.10
N THR A 475 -25.04 5.78 7.39
CA THR A 475 -25.94 6.45 8.33
C THR A 475 -25.62 7.92 8.52
N SER A 476 -24.35 8.28 8.31
CA SER A 476 -23.94 9.68 8.32
C SER A 476 -22.75 9.97 7.40
N LEU A 477 -22.61 11.22 6.98
CA LEU A 477 -21.45 11.74 6.23
C LEU A 477 -20.98 13.09 6.76
N TYR A 478 -19.71 13.39 6.59
CA TYR A 478 -19.14 14.73 6.72
C TYR A 478 -17.89 14.87 5.83
N PHE A 479 -17.55 16.12 5.50
CA PHE A 479 -16.40 16.45 4.65
C PHE A 479 -15.53 17.49 5.34
N THR A 480 -14.21 17.28 5.38
CA THR A 480 -13.25 18.27 5.91
C THR A 480 -12.43 18.84 4.77
N LEU A 481 -12.29 20.17 4.77
CA LEU A 481 -11.55 20.93 3.77
C LEU A 481 -10.08 21.11 4.17
N SER A 482 -9.24 21.45 3.19
CA SER A 482 -7.80 21.68 3.33
C SER A 482 -7.45 22.82 4.30
N ASN A 483 -8.40 23.70 4.63
CA ASN A 483 -8.24 24.75 5.64
C ASN A 483 -8.78 24.34 7.03
N GLY A 484 -9.15 23.07 7.22
CA GLY A 484 -9.69 22.54 8.46
C GLY A 484 -11.21 22.70 8.64
N ARG A 485 -11.90 23.46 7.78
CA ARG A 485 -13.36 23.62 7.86
C ARG A 485 -14.06 22.29 7.59
N THR A 486 -14.90 21.85 8.51
CA THR A 486 -15.70 20.62 8.35
C THR A 486 -17.16 20.96 8.06
N SER A 487 -17.80 20.19 7.18
CA SER A 487 -19.22 20.32 6.90
C SER A 487 -20.06 20.01 8.14
N PRO A 488 -21.33 20.44 8.19
CA PRO A 488 -22.29 19.80 9.08
C PRO A 488 -22.28 18.28 8.86
N LYS A 489 -22.53 17.52 9.92
CA LYS A 489 -22.75 16.08 9.79
C LYS A 489 -24.12 15.87 9.15
N PHE A 490 -24.16 15.14 8.05
CA PHE A 490 -25.37 14.73 7.35
C PHE A 490 -25.83 13.39 7.90
N GLY A 491 -27.12 13.23 8.16
CA GLY A 491 -27.66 12.01 8.80
C GLY A 491 -27.30 11.88 10.28
N LYS A 492 -27.52 10.69 10.84
CA LYS A 492 -27.35 10.41 12.27
C LYS A 492 -26.25 9.38 12.46
N THR A 493 -25.28 9.69 13.33
CA THR A 493 -24.21 8.75 13.67
C THR A 493 -24.78 7.47 14.29
N SER A 494 -24.52 6.32 13.66
CA SER A 494 -24.88 5.02 14.19
C SER A 494 -23.99 3.95 13.59
N GLY A 495 -23.69 2.90 14.34
CA GLY A 495 -22.87 1.78 13.89
C GLY A 495 -21.37 2.09 13.92
N THR A 496 -20.69 1.80 12.81
CA THR A 496 -19.22 1.89 12.70
C THR A 496 -18.83 3.20 12.02
N ASP A 497 -17.97 3.98 12.67
CA ASP A 497 -17.39 5.20 12.10
C ASP A 497 -16.32 4.88 11.05
N PHE A 498 -16.19 5.76 10.05
CA PHE A 498 -15.11 5.73 9.08
C PHE A 498 -14.60 7.14 8.77
N HIS A 499 -13.35 7.21 8.35
CA HIS A 499 -12.76 8.43 7.83
C HIS A 499 -11.70 8.09 6.76
N PHE A 500 -11.91 8.56 5.55
CA PHE A 500 -10.96 8.46 4.45
C PHE A 500 -10.16 9.75 4.40
N LYS A 501 -8.83 9.64 4.46
CA LYS A 501 -7.90 10.75 4.27
C LYS A 501 -6.67 10.27 3.51
N GLY A 502 -6.10 11.14 2.70
CA GLY A 502 -4.77 10.92 2.13
C GLY A 502 -3.67 11.03 3.20
N GLU A 503 -2.49 10.48 2.91
CA GLU A 503 -1.33 10.46 3.82
C GLU A 503 -0.73 11.85 4.03
N ASN A 504 -0.82 12.74 3.03
CA ASN A 504 -0.26 14.09 3.04
C ASN A 504 -1.33 15.18 2.81
N GLY A 505 -2.59 14.89 3.16
CA GLY A 505 -3.69 15.83 2.93
C GLY A 505 -4.06 15.96 1.45
N GLU A 506 -3.87 14.89 0.68
CA GLU A 506 -4.26 14.84 -0.72
C GLU A 506 -5.74 15.14 -0.88
N LYS A 507 -6.05 15.81 -1.97
CA LYS A 507 -7.38 16.29 -2.29
C LYS A 507 -8.26 15.16 -2.82
N VAL A 508 -9.53 15.17 -2.43
CA VAL A 508 -10.57 14.30 -2.97
C VAL A 508 -10.96 14.79 -4.36
N LEU A 509 -10.78 13.92 -5.33
CA LEU A 509 -11.13 14.13 -6.74
C LEU A 509 -12.52 13.61 -7.06
N GLY A 510 -12.93 12.50 -6.42
CA GLY A 510 -14.10 11.73 -6.79
C GLY A 510 -14.66 10.92 -5.62
N LEU A 511 -15.90 10.46 -5.75
CA LEU A 511 -16.52 9.51 -4.82
C LEU A 511 -16.90 8.23 -5.58
N HIS A 512 -16.89 7.10 -4.90
CA HIS A 512 -17.38 5.84 -5.45
C HIS A 512 -18.14 5.07 -4.39
N GLY A 513 -18.92 4.07 -4.76
CA GLY A 513 -19.71 3.34 -3.79
C GLY A 513 -20.85 2.56 -4.41
N ARG A 514 -21.91 2.39 -3.62
CA ARG A 514 -23.14 1.70 -4.03
C ARG A 514 -24.34 2.53 -3.59
N GLY A 515 -25.28 2.74 -4.51
CA GLY A 515 -26.48 3.51 -4.26
C GLY A 515 -27.71 2.90 -4.90
N GLY A 516 -28.85 3.08 -4.27
CA GLY A 516 -30.16 2.67 -4.76
C GLY A 516 -31.26 3.46 -4.05
N HIS A 517 -32.03 2.78 -3.19
CA HIS A 517 -32.99 3.46 -2.31
C HIS A 517 -32.33 4.36 -1.26
N ALA A 518 -31.08 4.05 -0.90
CA ALA A 518 -30.21 4.86 -0.06
C ALA A 518 -28.76 4.71 -0.54
N ILE A 519 -27.80 5.31 0.17
CA ILE A 519 -26.37 5.06 -0.05
C ILE A 519 -25.98 3.84 0.78
N ASP A 520 -25.80 2.70 0.11
CA ASP A 520 -25.41 1.45 0.73
C ASP A 520 -23.96 1.50 1.19
N ALA A 521 -23.06 1.98 0.32
CA ALA A 521 -21.62 2.10 0.63
C ALA A 521 -20.99 3.31 -0.04
N ILE A 522 -19.91 3.83 0.54
CA ILE A 522 -19.20 5.02 0.06
C ILE A 522 -17.69 4.89 0.22
N GLY A 523 -16.96 5.43 -0.73
CA GLY A 523 -15.51 5.52 -0.84
C GLY A 523 -15.12 6.83 -1.52
N ALA A 524 -13.82 7.10 -1.59
CA ALA A 524 -13.28 8.33 -2.14
C ALA A 524 -12.04 8.07 -3.02
N HIS A 525 -11.87 8.91 -4.03
CA HIS A 525 -10.68 8.97 -4.88
C HIS A 525 -9.83 10.16 -4.47
N PHE A 526 -8.58 9.93 -4.09
CA PHE A 526 -7.62 10.95 -3.68
C PHE A 526 -6.61 11.24 -4.79
N GLU A 527 -6.21 12.49 -4.93
CA GLU A 527 -5.14 12.89 -5.84
C GLU A 527 -3.82 12.18 -5.50
N MET A 528 -3.08 11.72 -6.51
CA MET A 528 -1.72 11.21 -6.31
C MET A 528 -0.66 12.30 -6.55
N SER A 529 0.45 12.19 -5.83
CA SER A 529 1.58 13.10 -5.94
C SER A 529 2.16 13.06 -7.36
N SER A 530 2.30 14.24 -7.98
CA SER A 530 2.96 14.37 -9.27
C SER A 530 4.42 13.94 -9.17
N LYS A 531 4.97 13.31 -10.21
CA LYS A 531 6.43 13.24 -10.36
C LYS A 531 6.94 14.68 -10.40
N THR A 532 7.92 15.01 -9.55
CA THR A 532 8.68 16.25 -9.69
C THR A 532 9.43 16.19 -11.02
N VAL A 533 8.81 16.74 -12.06
CA VAL A 533 9.52 17.13 -13.28
C VAL A 533 10.20 18.43 -12.92
N GLU A 534 11.51 18.44 -12.77
CA GLU A 534 12.26 19.70 -12.69
C GLU A 534 12.14 20.43 -14.04
N PRO A 535 11.49 21.61 -14.10
CA PRO A 535 11.61 22.49 -15.25
C PRO A 535 12.87 23.33 -15.05
N GLY A 536 13.68 23.42 -16.10
CA GLY A 536 14.90 24.21 -16.10
C GLY A 536 14.71 25.66 -15.63
N THR A 537 15.66 26.11 -14.81
CA THR A 537 16.18 27.49 -14.65
C THR A 537 15.27 28.67 -15.04
N ASN A 538 14.83 29.47 -14.05
CA ASN A 538 15.51 30.72 -13.67
C ASN A 538 14.93 31.35 -12.37
N PRO A 539 15.70 32.24 -11.70
CA PRO A 539 15.54 32.59 -10.29
C PRO A 539 14.61 33.78 -10.05
N GLY A 540 13.93 33.78 -8.91
CA GLY A 540 13.16 34.94 -8.48
C GLY A 540 12.31 34.69 -7.25
N ASP A 541 12.87 35.09 -6.11
CA ASP A 541 12.18 35.36 -4.85
C ASP A 541 11.89 34.20 -3.89
N SER A 542 11.71 34.58 -2.64
CA SER A 542 12.45 34.10 -1.50
C SER A 542 11.59 33.31 -0.51
N SER A 543 12.22 32.29 0.10
CA SER A 543 12.05 31.77 1.47
C SER A 543 12.13 30.23 1.50
N SER A 544 13.34 29.71 1.35
CA SER A 544 13.64 28.29 1.56
C SER A 544 13.52 27.94 3.06
N LYS A 545 12.48 27.18 3.42
CA LYS A 545 12.43 26.37 4.64
C LYS A 545 13.42 25.21 4.46
N PRO A 546 14.31 24.91 5.42
CA PRO A 546 15.28 23.84 5.27
C PRO A 546 14.57 22.48 5.31
N ASP A 547 14.91 21.69 4.31
CA ASP A 547 14.49 20.30 4.11
C ASP A 547 15.13 19.39 5.18
N GLY A 548 14.37 18.42 5.70
CA GLY A 548 14.88 17.40 6.64
C GLY A 548 14.18 17.22 7.99
N THR A 549 13.05 17.89 8.28
CA THR A 549 12.26 17.63 9.51
C THR A 549 11.07 16.71 9.22
N GLY A 550 11.07 15.51 9.81
CA GLY A 550 9.91 14.62 9.80
C GLY A 550 8.86 15.13 10.78
N ASN A 551 7.71 15.58 10.26
CA ASN A 551 6.62 16.11 11.08
C ASN A 551 5.60 15.00 11.35
N THR A 552 5.17 14.86 12.61
CA THR A 552 4.11 13.92 13.03
C THR A 552 3.09 14.66 13.89
N GLY A 553 1.79 14.46 13.66
CA GLY A 553 0.71 15.23 14.32
C GLY A 553 0.39 16.58 13.63
N PRO A 554 -0.34 17.51 14.28
CA PRO A 554 -0.81 17.42 15.67
C PRO A 554 -2.10 16.60 15.80
N VAL A 555 -2.32 16.00 16.97
CA VAL A 555 -3.56 15.28 17.36
C VAL A 555 -4.17 15.95 18.59
N GLY A 556 -5.50 16.00 18.65
CA GLY A 556 -6.25 16.68 19.71
C GLY A 556 -7.39 17.55 19.16
N GLY A 557 -7.73 18.62 19.88
CA GLY A 557 -8.76 19.59 19.52
C GLY A 557 -8.30 20.74 18.61
N ASP A 558 -9.28 21.48 18.11
CA ASP A 558 -9.15 22.53 17.09
C ASP A 558 -9.28 23.95 17.64
N LYS A 559 -9.36 24.12 18.96
CA LYS A 559 -9.31 25.41 19.65
C LYS A 559 -7.84 25.82 19.91
N GLY A 560 -7.62 26.77 20.81
CA GLY A 560 -6.28 27.28 21.16
C GLY A 560 -5.56 28.03 20.04
N ASP A 561 -4.48 28.71 20.40
CA ASP A 561 -3.58 29.37 19.44
C ASP A 561 -2.52 28.39 18.96
N THR A 562 -2.17 28.46 17.68
CA THR A 562 -1.16 27.58 17.08
C THR A 562 0.25 27.91 17.58
N PHE A 563 1.06 26.89 17.83
CA PHE A 563 2.48 27.03 18.12
C PHE A 563 3.31 26.02 17.31
N ASP A 564 4.57 26.38 17.06
CA ASP A 564 5.51 25.56 16.29
C ASP A 564 6.96 25.80 16.77
N ASP A 565 7.55 24.83 17.48
CA ASP A 565 8.90 24.87 18.01
C ASP A 565 9.89 24.35 16.95
N ILE A 566 10.46 25.26 16.14
CA ILE A 566 11.41 24.89 15.09
C ILE A 566 12.83 25.38 15.37
N GLY A 567 13.82 24.65 14.83
CA GLY A 567 15.22 25.07 14.81
C GLY A 567 16.02 24.74 16.07
N PHE A 568 15.66 23.67 16.78
CA PHE A 568 16.43 23.14 17.90
C PHE A 568 17.16 21.84 17.55
N ASP A 569 18.09 21.43 18.41
CA ASP A 569 18.99 20.28 18.21
C ASP A 569 18.57 19.05 19.06
N GLY A 570 17.83 19.27 20.15
CA GLY A 570 17.36 18.21 21.04
C GLY A 570 16.72 18.75 22.32
N VAL A 571 16.40 17.87 23.27
CA VAL A 571 15.68 18.24 24.51
C VAL A 571 16.49 17.85 25.74
N ARG A 572 16.68 18.78 26.67
CA ARG A 572 17.31 18.55 27.98
C ARG A 572 16.30 18.26 29.08
N LYS A 573 15.17 18.95 29.07
CA LYS A 573 14.18 18.87 30.15
C LYS A 573 12.77 19.15 29.61
N VAL A 574 11.80 18.41 30.13
CA VAL A 574 10.37 18.64 29.88
C VAL A 574 9.67 18.83 31.23
N SER A 575 8.84 19.86 31.35
CA SER A 575 7.94 20.08 32.48
C SER A 575 6.51 20.15 31.94
N VAL A 576 5.60 19.34 32.49
CA VAL A 576 4.19 19.27 32.05
C VAL A 576 3.29 19.46 33.26
N ALA A 577 2.32 20.38 33.17
CA ALA A 577 1.26 20.50 34.16
C ALA A 577 -0.03 19.87 33.63
N ALA A 578 -0.73 19.14 34.49
CA ALA A 578 -2.02 18.56 34.18
C ALA A 578 -2.98 18.65 35.37
N ASP A 579 -4.25 18.94 35.08
CA ASP A 579 -5.33 18.89 36.07
C ASP A 579 -6.12 17.58 35.97
N GLU A 580 -7.29 17.52 36.62
CA GLU A 580 -8.12 16.31 36.60
C GLU A 580 -8.73 15.97 35.22
N TYR A 581 -8.68 16.92 34.27
CA TYR A 581 -9.27 16.79 32.94
C TYR A 581 -8.24 16.70 31.82
N SER A 582 -7.14 17.46 31.90
CA SER A 582 -6.28 17.68 30.73
C SER A 582 -4.85 18.06 31.08
N VAL A 583 -3.96 17.93 30.09
CA VAL A 583 -2.66 18.59 30.06
C VAL A 583 -2.90 20.08 29.79
N THR A 584 -2.52 20.91 30.75
CA THR A 584 -2.80 22.35 30.71
C THR A 584 -1.61 23.17 30.22
N TYR A 585 -0.39 22.65 30.41
CA TYR A 585 0.86 23.36 30.15
C TYR A 585 1.99 22.41 29.80
N ILE A 586 2.85 22.84 28.88
CA ILE A 586 4.11 22.19 28.58
C ILE A 586 5.21 23.24 28.46
N LYS A 587 6.36 22.94 29.08
CA LYS A 587 7.58 23.71 29.00
C LYS A 587 8.72 22.79 28.61
N ILE A 588 9.46 23.17 27.58
CA ILE A 588 10.59 22.40 27.09
C ILE A 588 11.83 23.26 27.11
N GLU A 589 12.90 22.69 27.63
CA GLU A 589 14.23 23.24 27.51
C GLU A 589 14.98 22.53 26.39
N TYR A 590 15.06 23.19 25.25
CA TYR A 590 15.68 22.71 24.03
C TYR A 590 17.17 23.07 23.99
N ALA A 591 17.98 22.18 23.43
CA ALA A 591 19.35 22.49 23.02
C ALA A 591 19.34 23.23 21.68
N LYS A 592 20.16 24.27 21.56
CA LYS A 592 20.36 25.02 20.30
C LYS A 592 21.75 25.62 20.26
N ASN A 593 22.55 25.25 19.27
CA ASN A 593 23.91 25.77 19.06
C ASN A 593 24.78 25.67 20.33
N GLY A 594 24.66 24.57 21.08
CA GLY A 594 25.41 24.33 22.33
C GLY A 594 24.94 25.11 23.56
N LYS A 595 23.82 25.85 23.47
CA LYS A 595 23.13 26.49 24.60
C LYS A 595 21.74 25.87 24.81
N PHE A 596 21.04 26.30 25.86
CA PHE A 596 19.68 25.87 26.15
C PHE A 596 18.69 27.04 26.07
N GLU A 597 17.60 26.86 25.34
CA GLU A 597 16.49 27.80 25.18
C GLU A 597 15.22 27.17 25.74
N THR A 598 14.38 27.97 26.39
CA THR A 598 13.12 27.51 26.99
C THR A 598 11.95 27.99 26.16
N VAL A 599 11.04 27.08 25.82
CA VAL A 599 9.78 27.37 25.12
C VAL A 599 8.63 26.78 25.94
N GLU A 600 7.50 27.49 26.01
CA GLU A 600 6.35 27.09 26.82
C GLU A 600 5.03 27.37 26.11
N HIS A 601 4.06 26.48 26.33
CA HIS A 601 2.72 26.53 25.73
C HIS A 601 1.66 26.17 26.78
N GLY A 602 0.47 26.76 26.64
CA GLY A 602 -0.66 26.54 27.55
C GLY A 602 -0.59 27.38 28.83
N THR A 603 -1.39 27.01 29.83
CA THR A 603 -1.48 27.71 31.14
C THR A 603 -1.06 26.78 32.27
N ASN A 604 -0.03 27.16 33.03
CA ASN A 604 0.48 26.35 34.14
C ASN A 604 -0.54 26.17 35.27
N ARG A 605 -1.35 25.11 35.17
CA ARG A 605 -2.47 24.80 36.09
C ARG A 605 -2.52 23.30 36.40
N GLY A 606 -2.71 22.94 37.67
CA GLY A 606 -2.74 21.53 38.09
C GLY A 606 -1.38 21.05 38.60
N GLU A 607 -1.17 19.74 38.60
CA GLU A 607 0.06 19.12 39.08
C GLU A 607 1.18 19.26 38.03
N LEU A 608 2.24 19.99 38.37
CA LEU A 608 3.44 20.12 37.55
C LEU A 608 4.43 19.01 37.86
N LYS A 609 4.81 18.24 36.84
CA LYS A 609 5.87 17.22 36.92
C LYS A 609 6.96 17.52 35.91
N GLU A 610 8.17 17.08 36.24
CA GLU A 610 9.35 17.31 35.40
C GLU A 610 10.03 16.00 35.03
N PHE A 611 10.67 16.00 33.85
CA PHE A 611 11.44 14.89 33.34
C PHE A 611 12.73 15.41 32.70
N SER A 612 13.87 14.95 33.24
CA SER A 612 15.20 15.31 32.75
C SER A 612 15.72 14.26 31.77
N VAL A 613 16.41 14.73 30.74
CA VAL A 613 17.06 13.94 29.69
C VAL A 613 18.56 14.21 29.76
N ASP A 614 19.39 13.16 29.82
CA ASP A 614 20.86 13.30 29.82
C ASP A 614 21.40 13.63 28.41
N TYR A 615 20.98 14.79 27.87
CA TYR A 615 21.35 15.23 26.52
C TYR A 615 22.85 15.63 26.45
N PRO A 616 23.61 15.21 25.40
CA PRO A 616 23.15 14.51 24.19
C PRO A 616 23.24 12.97 24.24
N LYS A 617 23.59 12.37 25.39
CA LYS A 617 23.75 10.91 25.54
C LYS A 617 22.42 10.17 25.44
N GLU A 618 21.37 10.75 26.03
CA GLU A 618 19.99 10.31 25.90
C GLU A 618 19.22 11.31 25.04
N ASN A 619 18.35 10.80 24.18
CA ASN A 619 17.53 11.61 23.28
C ASN A 619 16.07 11.13 23.34
N ILE A 620 15.09 12.03 23.24
CA ILE A 620 13.69 11.63 23.10
C ILE A 620 13.47 11.13 21.67
N VAL A 621 12.98 9.91 21.51
CA VAL A 621 12.73 9.25 20.20
C VAL A 621 11.25 9.01 19.94
N ALA A 622 10.39 9.19 20.94
CA ALA A 622 8.95 9.14 20.77
C ALA A 622 8.21 10.05 21.77
N VAL A 623 7.09 10.61 21.32
CA VAL A 623 6.12 11.37 22.13
C VAL A 623 4.80 10.64 22.03
N GLY A 624 4.20 10.25 23.15
CA GLY A 624 2.90 9.59 23.17
C GLY A 624 1.98 10.20 24.20
N GLY A 625 0.72 9.80 24.19
CA GLY A 625 -0.29 10.37 25.06
C GLY A 625 -1.70 9.91 24.72
N SER A 626 -2.66 10.68 25.20
CA SER A 626 -4.08 10.53 24.84
C SER A 626 -4.76 11.89 24.72
N TYR A 627 -5.85 11.95 23.98
CA TYR A 627 -6.74 13.11 23.93
C TYR A 627 -8.21 12.67 23.98
N ASP A 628 -9.06 13.51 24.55
CA ASP A 628 -10.47 13.18 24.80
C ASP A 628 -11.34 14.43 24.72
N HIS A 629 -12.63 14.22 24.49
CA HIS A 629 -13.61 15.28 24.58
C HIS A 629 -13.99 15.55 26.05
N ILE A 630 -13.66 16.74 26.55
CA ILE A 630 -13.95 17.16 27.92
C ILE A 630 -15.30 17.88 27.95
N PHE A 631 -16.35 17.14 28.32
CA PHE A 631 -17.73 17.66 28.37
C PHE A 631 -17.90 18.95 29.18
N THR A 632 -17.12 19.15 30.24
CA THR A 632 -17.17 20.39 31.05
C THR A 632 -16.80 21.64 30.26
N TYR A 633 -15.90 21.50 29.28
CA TYR A 633 -15.42 22.60 28.44
C TYR A 633 -15.91 22.52 26.99
N ASP A 634 -16.69 21.47 26.67
CA ASP A 634 -17.18 21.14 25.33
C ASP A 634 -16.07 21.29 24.28
N THR A 635 -14.93 20.64 24.55
CA THR A 635 -13.72 20.73 23.73
C THR A 635 -12.87 19.49 23.86
N THR A 636 -12.17 19.13 22.78
CA THR A 636 -11.19 18.05 22.79
C THR A 636 -9.85 18.60 23.29
N LEU A 637 -9.27 17.97 24.31
CA LEU A 637 -7.99 18.36 24.90
C LEU A 637 -7.04 17.17 24.97
N VAL A 638 -5.74 17.45 24.96
CA VAL A 638 -4.73 16.44 25.30
C VAL A 638 -4.90 16.08 26.78
N THR A 639 -5.17 14.81 27.08
CA THR A 639 -5.48 14.33 28.43
C THR A 639 -4.28 13.70 29.12
N SER A 640 -3.35 13.12 28.34
CA SER A 640 -2.08 12.66 28.87
C SER A 640 -0.92 12.78 27.90
N LEU A 641 0.31 12.83 28.43
CA LEU A 641 1.57 12.81 27.68
C LEU A 641 2.60 11.90 28.33
N TYR A 642 3.50 11.34 27.53
CA TYR A 642 4.72 10.67 27.96
C TYR A 642 5.78 10.71 26.85
N PHE A 643 7.05 10.57 27.23
CA PHE A 643 8.20 10.63 26.33
C PHE A 643 9.04 9.36 26.45
N THR A 644 9.51 8.82 25.33
CA THR A 644 10.39 7.64 25.31
C THR A 644 11.79 8.05 24.85
N LEU A 645 12.81 7.61 25.59
CA LEU A 645 14.22 7.90 25.29
C LEU A 645 14.88 6.84 24.42
N SER A 646 16.00 7.19 23.80
CA SER A 646 16.83 6.34 22.94
C SER A 646 17.35 5.07 23.64
N ASN A 647 17.47 5.08 24.96
CA ASN A 647 17.85 3.92 25.77
C ASN A 647 16.65 3.06 26.22
N GLY A 648 15.43 3.39 25.76
CA GLY A 648 14.20 2.69 26.11
C GLY A 648 13.52 3.16 27.40
N ARG A 649 14.13 4.09 28.17
CA ARG A 649 13.49 4.67 29.38
C ARG A 649 12.32 5.57 28.97
N THR A 650 11.19 5.46 29.66
CA THR A 650 10.04 6.36 29.49
C THR A 650 9.94 7.37 30.63
N SER A 651 9.42 8.57 30.35
CA SER A 651 9.05 9.53 31.37
C SER A 651 7.90 9.01 32.24
N PRO A 652 7.62 9.64 33.40
CA PRO A 652 6.32 9.52 34.04
C PRO A 652 5.21 9.90 33.04
N LYS A 653 4.03 9.29 33.19
CA LYS A 653 2.84 9.72 32.45
C LYS A 653 2.30 11.00 33.10
N PHE A 654 2.16 12.05 32.30
CA PHE A 654 1.61 13.33 32.69
C PHE A 654 0.12 13.35 32.38
N GLY A 655 -0.72 13.84 33.30
CA GLY A 655 -2.17 13.80 33.15
C GLY A 655 -2.78 12.40 33.27
N LYS A 656 -4.08 12.29 32.97
CA LYS A 656 -4.86 11.05 33.09
C LYS A 656 -5.21 10.53 31.71
N THR A 657 -4.96 9.25 31.47
CA THR A 657 -5.30 8.62 30.19
C THR A 657 -6.81 8.46 30.04
N SER A 658 -7.36 9.12 29.03
CA SER A 658 -8.75 8.96 28.60
C SER A 658 -8.87 9.32 27.12
N GLY A 659 -9.89 8.77 26.45
CA GLY A 659 -10.12 8.98 25.02
C GLY A 659 -9.19 8.18 24.12
N THR A 660 -8.72 8.81 23.04
CA THR A 660 -7.90 8.18 21.99
C THR A 660 -6.42 8.30 22.33
N GLU A 661 -5.69 7.18 22.33
CA GLU A 661 -4.23 7.18 22.50
C GLU A 661 -3.51 7.53 21.20
N PHE A 662 -2.35 8.17 21.32
CA PHE A 662 -1.46 8.47 20.20
C PHE A 662 0.00 8.18 20.54
N SER A 663 0.79 7.92 19.51
CA SER A 663 2.24 7.80 19.62
C SER A 663 2.91 8.29 18.33
N PHE A 664 3.75 9.29 18.47
CA PHE A 664 4.66 9.78 17.46
C PHE A 664 6.04 9.18 17.71
N LYS A 665 6.61 8.51 16.72
CA LYS A 665 7.93 7.88 16.82
C LYS A 665 8.80 8.35 15.68
N GLY A 666 10.00 8.83 16.00
CA GLY A 666 11.01 9.16 15.00
C GLY A 666 11.51 7.91 14.28
N GLU A 667 11.57 7.96 12.95
CA GLU A 667 12.17 6.90 12.14
C GLU A 667 13.67 6.81 12.38
N ASN A 668 14.25 5.60 12.30
CA ASN A 668 15.70 5.37 12.39
C ASN A 668 16.41 5.98 13.63
N GLY A 669 15.68 6.09 14.75
CA GLY A 669 16.24 6.67 15.99
C GLY A 669 16.35 8.19 15.97
N ALA A 670 15.55 8.87 15.14
CA ALA A 670 15.48 10.32 15.10
C ALA A 670 15.10 10.94 16.46
N THR A 671 15.75 12.06 16.77
CA THR A 671 15.62 12.80 18.02
C THR A 671 14.54 13.86 17.90
N LEU A 672 13.74 14.02 18.96
CA LEU A 672 12.78 15.12 19.09
C LEU A 672 13.52 16.46 19.13
N VAL A 673 13.20 17.34 18.18
CA VAL A 673 13.78 18.68 18.04
C VAL A 673 12.74 19.79 18.16
N GLY A 674 11.49 19.45 18.43
CA GLY A 674 10.42 20.43 18.48
C GLY A 674 9.07 19.79 18.72
N LEU A 675 8.14 20.56 19.28
CA LEU A 675 6.72 20.27 19.30
C LEU A 675 5.97 21.35 18.53
N HIS A 676 4.88 20.96 17.89
CA HIS A 676 3.92 21.88 17.29
C HIS A 676 2.52 21.50 17.73
N GLY A 677 1.57 22.42 17.66
CA GLY A 677 0.23 22.14 18.15
C GLY A 677 -0.60 23.39 18.37
N ARG A 678 -1.54 23.27 19.30
CA ARG A 678 -2.47 24.32 19.70
C ARG A 678 -2.55 24.38 21.21
N GLY A 679 -2.44 25.58 21.77
CA GLY A 679 -2.48 25.80 23.21
C GLY A 679 -3.09 27.13 23.58
N GLY A 680 -3.76 27.17 24.72
CA GLY A 680 -4.33 28.37 25.33
C GLY A 680 -4.52 28.17 26.83
N HIS A 681 -5.78 27.98 27.26
CA HIS A 681 -6.07 27.60 28.64
C HIS A 681 -5.64 26.16 28.99
N ALA A 682 -5.52 25.30 27.97
CA ALA A 682 -4.93 23.97 28.06
C ALA A 682 -4.18 23.65 26.76
N ILE A 683 -3.61 22.45 26.63
CA ILE A 683 -3.06 21.95 25.37
C ILE A 683 -4.19 21.28 24.58
N ASP A 684 -4.67 21.97 23.55
CA ASP A 684 -5.75 21.49 22.69
C ASP A 684 -5.25 20.36 21.79
N ALA A 685 -4.12 20.55 21.11
CA ALA A 685 -3.51 19.56 20.24
C ALA A 685 -1.99 19.58 20.29
N ILE A 686 -1.37 18.43 20.00
CA ILE A 686 0.09 18.26 20.07
C ILE A 686 0.62 17.37 18.94
N GLY A 687 1.76 17.76 18.40
CA GLY A 687 2.55 17.09 17.37
C GLY A 687 4.03 17.24 17.68
N ALA A 688 4.87 16.51 16.94
CA ALA A 688 6.30 16.41 17.19
C ALA A 688 7.12 16.54 15.89
N HIS A 689 8.24 17.25 16.00
CA HIS A 689 9.30 17.33 14.99
C HIS A 689 10.43 16.39 15.38
N PHE A 690 10.72 15.41 14.52
CA PHE A 690 11.89 14.56 14.67
C PHE A 690 12.95 14.92 13.63
N LYS A 691 14.20 14.97 14.08
CA LYS A 691 15.37 15.12 13.23
C LYS A 691 16.27 13.92 13.47
N THR A 692 16.52 13.16 12.42
CA THR A 692 17.57 12.14 12.44
C THR A 692 18.86 12.86 12.76
N ALA A 693 19.55 12.45 13.83
CA ALA A 693 20.88 12.99 14.10
C ALA A 693 21.66 12.87 12.80
N SER A 694 22.15 13.99 12.25
CA SER A 694 23.15 13.92 11.20
C SER A 694 24.33 13.25 11.86
N VAL A 695 24.44 11.92 11.71
CA VAL A 695 25.67 11.22 12.02
C VAL A 695 26.68 11.94 11.15
N GLY A 696 27.58 12.70 11.80
CA GLY A 696 28.66 13.35 11.08
C GLY A 696 29.31 12.30 10.17
N PRO A 697 29.86 12.72 9.03
CA PRO A 697 30.40 11.79 8.04
C PRO A 697 31.24 10.70 8.70
N GLU A 698 30.87 9.44 8.50
CA GLU A 698 31.60 8.33 9.09
C GLU A 698 32.96 8.25 8.41
N LYS A 699 34.03 8.40 9.19
CA LYS A 699 35.40 8.40 8.71
C LYS A 699 35.98 7.00 8.76
N VAL A 700 36.38 6.46 7.61
CA VAL A 700 37.19 5.24 7.52
C VAL A 700 38.65 5.65 7.32
N GLU A 701 39.50 5.25 8.26
CA GLU A 701 40.93 5.61 8.26
C GLU A 701 41.67 5.04 7.03
N PRO A 702 42.70 5.75 6.52
CA PRO A 702 43.41 5.34 5.32
C PRO A 702 43.99 3.92 5.39
N GLN A 703 43.73 3.13 4.36
CA GLN A 703 44.28 1.80 4.17
C GLN A 703 45.50 1.86 3.27
N GLY A 704 46.63 1.32 3.72
CA GLY A 704 47.94 1.37 3.04
C GLY A 704 49.03 1.99 3.90
N GLY A 705 50.07 2.53 3.25
CA GLY A 705 51.22 3.15 3.90
C GLY A 705 50.99 4.60 4.33
N LYS A 706 51.77 5.03 5.34
CA LYS A 706 51.91 6.44 5.74
C LYS A 706 53.07 7.15 5.02
N GLY A 707 53.43 6.69 3.83
CA GLY A 707 54.50 7.30 3.02
C GLY A 707 54.04 8.62 2.39
N GLY A 708 54.94 9.61 2.30
CA GLY A 708 54.62 10.92 1.73
C GLY A 708 53.88 11.86 2.70
N ASN A 709 53.18 12.85 2.15
CA ASN A 709 52.43 13.84 2.91
C ASN A 709 51.00 13.35 3.17
N GLN A 710 50.50 13.59 4.38
CA GLN A 710 49.09 13.41 4.68
C GLN A 710 48.25 14.45 3.95
N TRP A 711 47.09 14.03 3.45
CA TRP A 711 46.10 14.88 2.83
C TRP A 711 44.68 14.48 3.26
N ASP A 712 43.77 15.44 3.23
CA ASP A 712 42.37 15.29 3.60
C ASP A 712 41.56 16.32 2.80
N ASP A 713 40.69 15.86 1.91
CA ASP A 713 39.84 16.74 1.11
C ASP A 713 38.64 17.27 1.90
N GLY A 714 38.37 16.74 3.09
CA GLY A 714 37.25 17.12 3.94
C GLY A 714 36.00 16.27 3.73
N ALA A 715 35.04 16.48 4.62
CA ALA A 715 33.83 15.66 4.75
C ALA A 715 32.54 16.46 4.53
N ASP A 716 32.63 17.69 4.02
CA ASP A 716 31.52 18.63 3.92
C ASP A 716 30.99 18.79 2.48
N HIS A 717 31.13 17.74 1.68
CA HIS A 717 30.63 17.65 0.31
C HIS A 717 29.34 16.81 0.24
N ASP A 718 28.52 17.06 -0.77
CA ASP A 718 27.27 16.32 -1.02
C ASP A 718 27.53 14.97 -1.73
N GLY A 719 28.68 14.84 -2.42
CA GLY A 719 29.07 13.66 -3.19
C GLY A 719 30.28 13.90 -4.10
N VAL A 720 30.75 12.82 -4.74
CA VAL A 720 31.86 12.83 -5.72
C VAL A 720 31.26 12.86 -7.13
N VAL A 721 31.70 13.80 -7.99
CA VAL A 721 31.20 13.95 -9.37
C VAL A 721 32.21 13.50 -10.43
N LYS A 722 33.50 13.52 -10.09
CA LYS A 722 34.56 13.07 -11.00
C LYS A 722 35.74 12.49 -10.26
N ILE A 723 36.35 11.46 -10.81
CA ILE A 723 37.59 10.85 -10.29
C ILE A 723 38.62 10.83 -11.40
N HIS A 724 39.83 11.29 -11.11
CA HIS A 724 40.97 11.22 -12.00
C HIS A 724 42.02 10.29 -11.39
N VAL A 725 42.45 9.27 -12.13
CA VAL A 725 43.43 8.29 -11.68
C VAL A 725 44.54 8.16 -12.72
N ALA A 726 45.80 8.28 -12.29
CA ALA A 726 46.96 8.02 -13.13
C ALA A 726 47.79 6.88 -12.54
N ALA A 727 47.90 5.78 -13.27
CA ALA A 727 48.79 4.67 -12.94
C ALA A 727 50.14 4.82 -13.66
N GLY A 728 51.21 4.37 -13.01
CA GLY A 728 52.57 4.39 -13.53
C GLY A 728 53.38 3.15 -13.18
N GLY A 729 54.70 3.23 -13.40
CA GLY A 729 55.59 2.07 -13.34
C GLY A 729 55.71 1.38 -11.98
N LEU A 730 55.31 2.04 -10.89
CA LEU A 730 55.42 1.54 -9.51
C LEU A 730 54.12 1.61 -8.71
N GLY A 731 52.98 1.83 -9.39
CA GLY A 731 51.65 1.88 -8.78
C GLY A 731 50.85 3.11 -9.22
N ILE A 732 49.89 3.54 -8.42
CA ILE A 732 49.10 4.75 -8.67
C ILE A 732 49.96 6.00 -8.38
N GLU A 733 50.29 6.79 -9.41
CA GLU A 733 51.16 7.98 -9.30
C GLU A 733 50.43 9.18 -8.71
N ASN A 734 49.17 9.38 -9.12
CA ASN A 734 48.30 10.39 -8.53
C ASN A 734 46.80 10.06 -8.64
N ILE A 735 46.03 10.68 -7.75
CA ILE A 735 44.57 10.67 -7.75
C ILE A 735 44.03 12.07 -7.46
N LYS A 736 42.87 12.40 -8.02
CA LYS A 736 42.14 13.63 -7.77
C LYS A 736 40.64 13.38 -7.83
N PHE A 737 39.88 14.06 -6.97
CA PHE A 737 38.43 13.96 -6.91
C PHE A 737 37.81 15.34 -7.10
N ASP A 738 36.84 15.47 -7.99
CA ASP A 738 35.96 16.64 -8.04
C ASP A 738 34.69 16.30 -7.25
N TYR A 739 34.22 17.26 -6.46
CA TYR A 739 33.11 17.10 -5.53
C TYR A 739 31.94 17.99 -5.91
N VAL A 740 30.75 17.68 -5.41
CA VAL A 740 29.62 18.62 -5.35
C VAL A 740 29.48 19.13 -3.93
N LYS A 741 29.26 20.43 -3.75
CA LYS A 741 29.05 21.05 -2.45
C LYS A 741 28.04 22.18 -2.56
N ASN A 742 26.94 22.10 -1.82
CA ASN A 742 25.78 22.97 -1.93
C ASN A 742 25.24 23.03 -3.37
N GLY A 743 25.24 21.90 -4.07
CA GLY A 743 24.81 21.81 -5.48
C GLY A 743 25.80 22.34 -6.52
N GLU A 744 26.95 22.89 -6.11
CA GLU A 744 27.99 23.37 -7.03
C GLU A 744 29.13 22.35 -7.19
N SER A 745 29.57 22.12 -8.43
CA SER A 745 30.76 21.28 -8.70
C SER A 745 32.05 22.04 -8.39
N LYS A 746 32.93 21.44 -7.59
CA LYS A 746 34.23 21.98 -7.19
C LYS A 746 35.35 21.03 -7.56
N GLU A 747 36.38 21.60 -8.18
CA GLU A 747 37.59 20.87 -8.54
C GLU A 747 38.43 20.60 -7.28
N GLY A 748 38.79 19.34 -7.02
CA GLY A 748 39.60 18.98 -5.86
C GLY A 748 41.10 19.03 -6.10
N SER A 749 41.87 18.77 -5.04
CA SER A 749 43.33 18.79 -5.10
C SER A 749 43.90 17.51 -5.71
N LEU A 750 45.05 17.62 -6.37
CA LEU A 750 45.78 16.47 -6.88
C LEU A 750 46.71 15.90 -5.80
N HIS A 751 46.57 14.59 -5.54
CA HIS A 751 47.33 13.88 -4.51
C HIS A 751 48.32 12.92 -5.16
N GLY A 752 49.62 13.13 -4.93
CA GLY A 752 50.72 12.44 -5.60
C GLY A 752 51.52 13.39 -6.49
N VAL A 753 52.29 12.86 -7.45
CA VAL A 753 53.03 13.69 -8.41
C VAL A 753 52.28 13.79 -9.73
N LYS A 754 52.42 14.94 -10.41
CA LYS A 754 51.86 15.13 -11.75
C LYS A 754 52.49 14.09 -12.70
N ALA A 755 51.70 13.07 -13.03
CA ALA A 755 52.14 11.95 -13.88
C ALA A 755 52.58 12.45 -15.26
N ARG A 756 53.46 11.67 -15.92
CA ARG A 756 53.77 11.88 -17.36
C ARG A 756 52.66 11.31 -18.26
N ALA A 757 51.81 10.42 -17.74
CA ALA A 757 50.69 9.80 -18.45
C ALA A 757 49.39 10.59 -18.29
N PHE A 758 48.48 10.45 -19.26
CA PHE A 758 47.14 11.05 -19.21
C PHE A 758 46.27 10.33 -18.15
N PRO A 759 45.65 11.07 -17.20
CA PRO A 759 44.81 10.45 -16.18
C PRO A 759 43.53 9.89 -16.80
N SER A 760 43.14 8.69 -16.38
CA SER A 760 41.81 8.15 -16.64
C SER A 760 40.78 8.91 -15.83
N THR A 761 39.62 9.16 -16.42
CA THR A 761 38.56 9.96 -15.80
C THR A 761 37.28 9.15 -15.66
N ILE A 762 36.71 9.14 -14.47
CA ILE A 762 35.44 8.51 -14.15
C ILE A 762 34.44 9.64 -13.86
N VAL A 763 33.35 9.70 -14.62
CA VAL A 763 32.25 10.66 -14.39
C VAL A 763 31.13 9.95 -13.63
N ILE A 764 30.69 10.59 -12.55
CA ILE A 764 29.60 10.13 -11.68
C ILE A 764 28.43 11.10 -11.88
N ASN A 765 27.31 10.59 -12.41
CA ASN A 765 26.11 11.37 -12.73
C ASN A 765 25.27 11.70 -11.47
N HIS A 766 25.80 12.58 -10.62
CA HIS A 766 25.12 13.05 -9.40
C HIS A 766 23.80 13.80 -9.72
N PRO A 767 22.72 13.68 -8.92
CA PRO A 767 22.62 12.90 -7.68
C PRO A 767 22.26 11.42 -7.87
N ASN A 768 21.81 11.03 -9.07
CA ASN A 768 21.27 9.69 -9.34
C ASN A 768 22.33 8.59 -9.33
N GLU A 769 23.58 8.95 -9.58
CA GLU A 769 24.75 8.10 -9.44
C GLU A 769 25.65 8.64 -8.32
N TYR A 770 26.09 7.77 -7.41
CA TYR A 770 26.98 8.10 -6.30
C TYR A 770 27.91 6.93 -5.98
N LEU A 771 29.08 7.25 -5.43
CA LEU A 771 30.10 6.25 -5.09
C LEU A 771 29.71 5.48 -3.81
N VAL A 772 29.73 4.16 -3.86
CA VAL A 772 29.35 3.27 -2.74
C VAL A 772 30.53 2.52 -2.15
N SER A 773 31.55 2.21 -2.95
CA SER A 773 32.77 1.59 -2.44
C SER A 773 34.00 1.83 -3.32
N VAL A 774 35.16 1.64 -2.71
CA VAL A 774 36.47 1.58 -3.37
C VAL A 774 37.18 0.29 -2.97
N GLU A 775 37.65 -0.47 -3.94
CA GLU A 775 38.46 -1.67 -3.72
C GLU A 775 39.86 -1.43 -4.26
N GLY A 776 40.89 -1.90 -3.55
CA GLY A 776 42.27 -1.76 -4.01
C GLY A 776 43.24 -2.67 -3.29
N TRP A 777 44.52 -2.55 -3.63
CA TRP A 777 45.60 -3.24 -2.93
C TRP A 777 46.90 -2.45 -2.97
N PHE A 778 47.77 -2.72 -2.00
CA PHE A 778 49.11 -2.17 -1.91
C PHE A 778 50.15 -3.27 -1.70
N ASP A 779 51.36 -3.06 -2.19
CA ASP A 779 52.48 -4.00 -2.09
C ASP A 779 53.30 -3.79 -0.80
N SER A 780 54.39 -4.53 -0.64
CA SER A 780 55.31 -4.37 0.50
C SER A 780 55.98 -2.99 0.57
N SER A 781 56.00 -2.25 -0.54
CA SER A 781 56.49 -0.86 -0.59
C SER A 781 55.47 0.13 0.00
N ASN A 782 54.28 -0.35 0.37
CA ASN A 782 53.14 0.43 0.84
C ASN A 782 52.69 1.51 -0.16
N VAL A 783 52.75 1.18 -1.45
CA VAL A 783 52.18 1.99 -2.53
C VAL A 783 50.93 1.28 -3.05
N ILE A 784 49.85 2.02 -3.26
CA ILE A 784 48.64 1.47 -3.87
C ILE A 784 48.98 1.10 -5.32
N GLN A 785 48.86 -0.18 -5.62
CA GLN A 785 49.22 -0.75 -6.93
C GLN A 785 48.02 -0.78 -7.87
N GLY A 786 46.83 -1.03 -7.34
CA GLY A 786 45.60 -1.16 -8.10
C GLY A 786 44.37 -0.68 -7.35
N ILE A 787 43.42 -0.07 -8.06
CA ILE A 787 42.21 0.51 -7.48
C ILE A 787 41.00 0.44 -8.44
N GLN A 788 39.82 0.21 -7.88
CA GLN A 788 38.54 0.13 -8.59
C GLN A 788 37.44 0.84 -7.79
N PHE A 789 36.56 1.52 -8.50
CA PHE A 789 35.49 2.34 -7.93
C PHE A 789 34.14 1.72 -8.28
N LYS A 790 33.24 1.64 -7.30
CA LYS A 790 31.87 1.15 -7.51
C LYS A 790 30.87 2.22 -7.13
N THR A 791 29.94 2.49 -8.04
CA THR A 791 28.76 3.34 -7.81
C THR A 791 27.52 2.47 -7.61
N ASN A 792 26.39 3.10 -7.27
CA ASN A 792 25.10 2.42 -7.19
C ASN A 792 24.59 1.89 -8.55
N THR A 793 25.16 2.33 -9.68
CA THR A 793 24.71 1.93 -11.03
C THR A 793 25.75 1.14 -11.81
N LYS A 794 27.05 1.32 -11.55
CA LYS A 794 28.12 0.68 -12.31
C LYS A 794 29.39 0.44 -11.48
N THR A 795 30.28 -0.38 -12.01
CA THR A 795 31.63 -0.58 -11.48
C THR A 795 32.64 -0.12 -12.53
N SER A 796 33.64 0.65 -12.13
CA SER A 796 34.68 1.12 -13.05
C SER A 796 35.56 -0.02 -13.54
N GLU A 797 36.35 0.24 -14.59
CA GLU A 797 37.51 -0.59 -14.90
C GLU A 797 38.52 -0.55 -13.75
N TYR A 798 39.44 -1.50 -13.77
CA TYR A 798 40.51 -1.60 -12.79
C TYR A 798 41.69 -0.71 -13.21
N TYR A 799 42.12 0.20 -12.34
CA TYR A 799 43.23 1.12 -12.62
C TYR A 799 44.50 0.64 -11.91
N GLY A 800 45.61 0.60 -12.63
CA GLY A 800 46.91 0.11 -12.12
C GLY A 800 47.13 -1.38 -12.38
N TYR A 801 47.81 -2.06 -11.47
CA TYR A 801 48.16 -3.47 -11.59
C TYR A 801 47.07 -4.36 -10.98
N GLU A 802 46.65 -5.40 -11.70
CA GLU A 802 45.77 -6.43 -11.13
C GLU A 802 46.45 -7.16 -9.96
N PHE A 803 45.66 -7.63 -9.01
CA PHE A 803 46.19 -8.31 -7.83
C PHE A 803 46.75 -9.70 -8.20
N GLY A 804 48.08 -9.80 -8.24
CA GLY A 804 48.81 -11.03 -8.57
C GLY A 804 49.03 -12.01 -7.41
N GLY A 805 48.53 -11.73 -6.21
CA GLY A 805 48.67 -12.59 -5.02
C GLY A 805 49.75 -12.15 -4.02
N ASP A 806 50.61 -11.20 -4.37
CA ASP A 806 51.60 -10.59 -3.48
C ASP A 806 51.14 -9.16 -3.11
N GLY A 807 51.05 -8.85 -1.81
CA GLY A 807 50.49 -7.59 -1.28
C GLY A 807 49.21 -7.75 -0.46
N THR A 808 48.59 -6.63 -0.07
CA THR A 808 47.41 -6.57 0.82
C THR A 808 46.24 -5.87 0.14
N LYS A 809 45.08 -6.52 0.06
CA LYS A 809 43.82 -5.93 -0.42
C LYS A 809 43.15 -5.09 0.67
N PHE A 810 42.44 -4.04 0.25
CA PHE A 810 41.57 -3.25 1.12
C PHE A 810 40.26 -2.93 0.40
N SER A 811 39.23 -2.64 1.21
CA SER A 811 37.95 -2.13 0.73
C SER A 811 37.50 -0.98 1.64
N LEU A 812 37.03 0.10 1.03
CA LEU A 812 36.37 1.22 1.69
C LEU A 812 34.89 1.13 1.35
N GLN A 813 34.10 0.62 2.29
CA GLN A 813 32.65 0.49 2.14
C GLN A 813 31.97 0.54 3.50
N VAL A 814 30.87 1.26 3.58
CA VAL A 814 29.95 1.23 4.72
C VAL A 814 28.54 0.90 4.20
N LYS A 815 27.86 -0.03 4.88
CA LYS A 815 26.51 -0.46 4.49
C LYS A 815 25.55 0.75 4.50
N ASP A 816 24.71 0.84 3.46
CA ASP A 816 23.66 1.85 3.31
C ASP A 816 24.17 3.32 3.31
N LYS A 817 25.43 3.53 2.88
CA LYS A 817 26.07 4.84 2.80
C LYS A 817 26.81 5.07 1.48
N LYS A 818 26.89 6.34 1.07
CA LYS A 818 27.69 6.83 -0.07
C LYS A 818 28.98 7.49 0.42
N ILE A 819 30.02 7.49 -0.41
CA ILE A 819 31.27 8.20 -0.17
C ILE A 819 31.12 9.66 -0.60
N ILE A 820 31.50 10.58 0.29
CA ILE A 820 31.41 12.03 0.08
C ILE A 820 32.75 12.76 0.22
N GLY A 821 33.82 12.07 0.59
CA GLY A 821 35.13 12.70 0.76
C GLY A 821 36.23 11.65 0.89
N PHE A 822 37.46 12.07 0.66
CA PHE A 822 38.64 11.20 0.74
C PHE A 822 39.74 11.84 1.58
N LEU A 823 40.58 10.97 2.15
CA LEU A 823 41.78 11.33 2.87
C LEU A 823 42.85 10.25 2.65
N GLY A 824 44.11 10.56 2.91
CA GLY A 824 45.17 9.58 2.71
C GLY A 824 46.57 10.11 2.90
N PHE A 825 47.53 9.36 2.36
CA PHE A 825 48.92 9.75 2.27
C PHE A 825 49.40 9.60 0.83
N ALA A 826 50.13 10.60 0.33
CA ALA A 826 50.70 10.56 -1.01
C ALA A 826 52.05 11.29 -1.05
N GLY A 827 53.02 10.68 -1.73
CA GLY A 827 54.34 11.24 -2.00
C GLY A 827 54.60 11.28 -3.50
N SER A 828 55.56 10.47 -3.97
CA SER A 828 55.74 10.19 -5.39
C SER A 828 54.64 9.32 -5.99
N HIS A 829 53.86 8.64 -5.14
CA HIS A 829 52.74 7.77 -5.49
C HIS A 829 51.66 7.90 -4.41
N LEU A 830 50.48 7.34 -4.66
CA LEU A 830 49.43 7.18 -3.66
C LEU A 830 49.79 6.04 -2.70
N ASN A 831 49.99 6.36 -1.42
CA ASN A 831 50.43 5.40 -0.41
C ASN A 831 49.27 4.78 0.38
N SER A 832 48.22 5.56 0.64
CA SER A 832 47.01 5.07 1.29
C SER A 832 45.78 5.89 0.91
N LEU A 833 44.61 5.30 1.09
CA LEU A 833 43.32 5.93 0.84
C LEU A 833 42.31 5.55 1.93
N GLY A 834 41.63 6.56 2.46
CA GLY A 834 40.49 6.48 3.38
C GLY A 834 39.34 7.34 2.86
N ALA A 835 38.17 7.23 3.47
CA ALA A 835 36.97 7.87 2.96
C ALA A 835 36.02 8.36 4.06
N TYR A 836 35.25 9.39 3.73
CA TYR A 836 34.12 9.88 4.52
C TYR A 836 32.80 9.38 3.91
N PHE A 837 31.91 8.86 4.75
CA PHE A 837 30.64 8.25 4.34
C PHE A 837 29.44 9.03 4.90
N ALA A 838 28.44 9.26 4.06
CA ALA A 838 27.14 9.82 4.45
C ALA A 838 25.99 8.86 4.08
N PRO A 839 24.83 8.95 4.75
CA PRO A 839 23.64 8.22 4.32
C PRO A 839 23.34 8.45 2.82
N ILE A 840 22.85 7.40 2.16
CA ILE A 840 22.42 7.43 0.75
C ILE A 840 21.20 8.32 0.59
#